data_AF-A0A7D4NQ55-F1
#
_entry.id   AF-A0A7D4NQ55-F1
#
_cell.length_a   1.000
_cell.length_b   1.000
_cell.length_c   1.000
_cell.angle_alpha   90.00
_cell.angle_beta   90.00
_cell.angle_gamma   90.00
#
_symmetry.space_group_name_H-M   'P 1'
#
loop_
_entity.id
_entity.type
_entity.pdbx_description
1 polymer ?
#
loop_
_entity_poly.entity_id
_entity_poly.type
_entity_poly.pdbx_seq_one_letter_code
_entity_poly.pdbx_strand_id
1 'polypeptide(L)'
;MRNSLELLLFEQSPDALILIDPEDNEVQLINAQARNLLAFEARQGASRSISADRIFSGCWPEFIVFSQEVLHKKTAWSGDLSIRTEKGDEQELLVAASLIEGRERNILLRLLSKQALQNQNRFLTVNELHRKGLQEWKTVERFFEEFELTNSLILNAVGEGVYGVDINGNATFLNPVAEEILGWKADELIGKNMHRMIHHSHHDGSHYHVESCHIYSAFQDGRTKQVQNEYFWNKQGKAFPVEYVSTPIMDEGQVVGAVIVFRDVSERKRAEARIGQMLKEMEELKRRLELENAYLQEAYKEVYHFNEIVGTSEAVQKIVEQIRLVSPTDANVLITGESGTGKELIARAIHENSLRKNRPLIRVNCASIPKDLFESEFFGHAKGAFTGAVGDRVGRFELADGGTIFLDEIGEIPYELQSKLLRVLQEQQFERLGDSRTRKVNVRIIAATNRNLLEEVKRKAFREDLYFRLNVFPIESPPLRQRGDDIPVLAQHFLKLACEKYAKVGLQLKVKHIYQLQAYHWPGNIRELIHVIERAVILAHDGQLVFNLDFSPVTQVSDGDGVSDQTQGVLTYNELRSRERENLIQALEQSGGKIFGKGGAGELLQINPTTLNSKLKKFNIDKYGFKAS
;
A
#
# COMPACT_ATOMS: atom_id res chain seq x y z
N MET A 1 57.52 33.34 90.52
CA MET A 1 57.00 32.75 89.27
C MET A 1 56.04 33.65 88.50
N ARG A 2 55.15 34.44 89.12
CA ARG A 2 54.29 35.40 88.35
C ARG A 2 55.09 36.50 87.62
N ASN A 3 56.06 37.15 88.27
CA ASN A 3 56.89 38.19 87.62
C ASN A 3 57.72 37.72 86.41
N SER A 4 58.03 36.43 86.27
CA SER A 4 58.86 35.93 85.15
C SER A 4 58.06 35.67 83.87
N LEU A 5 56.77 35.32 83.98
CA LEU A 5 55.92 35.07 82.81
C LEU A 5 55.44 36.38 82.18
N GLU A 6 55.08 37.36 83.01
CA GLU A 6 54.65 38.70 82.56
C GLU A 6 55.75 39.42 81.77
N LEU A 7 57.00 39.32 82.24
CA LEU A 7 58.16 39.87 81.54
C LEU A 7 58.40 39.15 80.20
N LEU A 8 58.18 37.83 80.15
CA LEU A 8 58.37 37.04 78.93
C LEU A 8 57.29 37.34 77.88
N LEU A 9 56.04 37.57 78.30
CA LEU A 9 54.94 38.01 77.43
C LEU A 9 55.17 39.42 76.88
N PHE A 10 55.65 40.34 77.72
CA PHE A 10 56.04 41.68 77.28
C PHE A 10 57.16 41.61 76.24
N GLU A 11 58.18 40.78 76.51
CA GLU A 11 59.37 40.63 75.66
C GLU A 11 59.07 39.98 74.30
N GLN A 12 58.16 39.00 74.27
CA GLN A 12 57.77 38.27 73.06
C GLN A 12 56.58 38.87 72.31
N SER A 13 56.02 39.99 72.77
CA SER A 13 54.93 40.66 72.06
C SER A 13 55.36 41.01 70.63
N PRO A 14 54.51 40.77 69.61
CA PRO A 14 54.79 41.19 68.23
C PRO A 14 54.73 42.71 68.05
N ASP A 15 54.19 43.42 69.04
CA ASP A 15 54.10 44.88 69.05
C ASP A 15 55.33 45.51 69.72
N ALA A 16 55.77 46.67 69.23
CA ALA A 16 56.79 47.46 69.90
C ALA A 16 56.19 48.14 71.15
N LEU A 17 56.60 47.69 72.34
CA LEU A 17 56.07 48.13 73.62
C LEU A 17 57.14 48.77 74.52
N ILE A 18 56.78 49.88 75.18
CA ILE A 18 57.64 50.60 76.13
C ILE A 18 56.84 50.93 77.39
N LEU A 19 57.39 50.65 78.57
CA LEU A 19 56.84 51.07 79.86
C LEU A 19 57.64 52.25 80.39
N ILE A 20 56.98 53.38 80.66
CA ILE A 20 57.61 54.63 81.11
C ILE A 20 56.96 55.11 82.40
N ASP A 21 57.76 55.71 83.28
CA ASP A 21 57.32 56.66 84.29
C ASP A 21 57.55 58.09 83.76
N PRO A 22 56.50 58.80 83.32
CA PRO A 22 56.64 60.10 82.69
C PRO A 22 56.99 61.21 83.68
N GLU A 23 56.71 61.05 84.98
CA GLU A 23 57.03 62.08 86.00
C GLU A 23 58.54 62.08 86.31
N ASP A 24 59.12 60.90 86.49
CA ASP A 24 60.56 60.73 86.74
C ASP A 24 61.39 60.69 85.44
N ASN A 25 60.73 60.82 84.28
CA ASN A 25 61.34 60.76 82.95
C ASN A 25 62.17 59.47 82.76
N GLU A 26 61.68 58.35 83.26
CA GLU A 26 62.41 57.08 83.28
C GLU A 26 61.68 55.99 82.46
N VAL A 27 62.39 55.36 81.53
CA VAL A 27 61.90 54.17 80.82
C VAL A 27 62.20 52.94 81.66
N GLN A 28 61.15 52.32 82.18
CA GLN A 28 61.26 51.17 83.06
C GLN A 28 61.50 49.86 82.30
N LEU A 29 60.82 49.65 81.16
CA LEU A 29 60.96 48.44 80.34
C LEU A 29 60.80 48.76 78.84
N ILE A 30 61.56 48.05 77.99
CA ILE A 30 61.47 48.12 76.53
C ILE A 30 61.56 46.71 75.97
N ASN A 31 60.56 46.28 75.19
CA ASN A 31 60.57 44.93 74.63
C ASN A 31 61.44 44.80 73.37
N ALA A 32 61.68 43.57 72.92
CA ALA A 32 62.52 43.29 71.75
C ALA A 32 62.09 44.08 70.49
N GLN A 33 60.79 44.19 70.23
CA GLN A 33 60.28 44.90 69.05
C GLN A 33 60.49 46.42 69.15
N ALA A 34 60.29 47.02 70.33
CA ALA A 34 60.60 48.43 70.54
C ALA A 34 62.09 48.72 70.48
N ARG A 35 62.95 47.82 70.98
CA ARG A 35 64.41 47.93 70.83
C ARG A 35 64.84 47.91 69.37
N ASN A 36 64.26 47.01 68.56
CA ASN A 36 64.51 46.96 67.13
C ASN A 36 64.03 48.25 66.42
N LEU A 37 62.86 48.76 66.78
CA LEU A 37 62.30 49.98 66.21
C LEU A 37 63.16 51.22 66.53
N LEU A 38 63.64 51.33 67.76
CA LEU A 38 64.55 52.40 68.21
C LEU A 38 66.00 52.22 67.73
N ALA A 39 66.31 51.04 67.15
CA ALA A 39 67.66 50.60 66.80
C ALA A 39 68.65 50.61 67.99
N PHE A 40 68.18 50.34 69.21
CA PHE A 40 69.04 50.21 70.39
C PHE A 40 69.78 48.86 70.37
N GLU A 41 71.11 48.89 70.28
CA GLU A 41 71.92 47.68 70.44
C GLU A 41 71.98 47.26 71.92
N ALA A 42 71.54 46.02 72.21
CA ALA A 42 71.61 45.44 73.55
C ALA A 42 73.07 45.21 73.98
N ARG A 43 73.75 46.24 74.51
CA ARG A 43 75.03 46.06 75.19
C ARG A 43 74.78 45.48 76.58
N GLN A 44 75.11 44.19 76.75
CA GLN A 44 75.15 43.54 78.05
C GLN A 44 76.07 44.32 79.00
N GLY A 45 75.55 44.75 80.15
CA GLY A 45 76.35 45.22 81.27
C GLY A 45 76.63 46.74 81.34
N ALA A 46 75.59 47.57 81.34
CA ALA A 46 75.56 48.83 82.10
C ALA A 46 74.12 49.35 82.16
N SER A 47 73.52 49.36 83.35
CA SER A 47 72.23 49.99 83.64
C SER A 47 72.34 51.50 83.45
N ARG A 48 72.22 51.99 82.21
CA ARG A 48 71.85 53.38 81.95
C ARG A 48 70.34 53.40 81.77
N SER A 49 69.65 53.94 82.78
CA SER A 49 68.25 54.34 82.67
C SER A 49 68.10 55.18 81.39
N ILE A 50 67.31 54.69 80.43
CA ILE A 50 66.99 55.44 79.22
C ILE A 50 65.87 56.38 79.62
N SER A 51 66.03 57.67 79.36
CA SER A 51 65.00 58.65 79.68
C SER A 51 64.03 58.83 78.51
N ALA A 52 62.78 59.15 78.82
CA ALA A 52 61.74 59.28 77.81
C ALA A 52 62.02 60.46 76.85
N ASP A 53 62.62 61.54 77.36
CA ASP A 53 63.05 62.70 76.56
C ASP A 53 64.07 62.36 75.50
N ARG A 54 64.88 61.32 75.71
CA ARG A 54 65.83 60.86 74.70
C ARG A 54 65.13 60.15 73.55
N ILE A 55 64.14 59.32 73.86
CA ILE A 55 63.36 58.56 72.87
C ILE A 55 62.50 59.51 72.03
N PHE A 56 61.77 60.42 72.69
CA PHE A 56 60.86 61.39 72.07
C PHE A 56 61.51 62.77 71.89
N SER A 57 62.83 62.82 71.69
CA SER A 57 63.59 64.09 71.66
C SER A 57 63.14 65.07 70.59
N GLY A 58 62.58 64.59 69.47
CA GLY A 58 62.02 65.43 68.40
C GLY A 58 60.64 66.02 68.71
N CYS A 59 59.92 65.45 69.69
CA CYS A 59 58.54 65.80 70.03
C CYS A 59 58.27 65.78 71.54
N TRP A 60 59.25 66.22 72.34
CA TRP A 60 59.17 66.12 73.80
C TRP A 60 57.97 66.89 74.40
N PRO A 61 57.66 68.13 73.96
CA PRO A 61 56.45 68.82 74.43
C PRO A 61 55.17 68.05 74.13
N GLU A 62 55.05 67.49 72.93
CA GLU A 62 53.90 66.69 72.50
C GLU A 62 53.79 65.41 73.33
N PHE A 63 54.93 64.78 73.63
CA PHE A 63 54.97 63.60 74.51
C PHE A 63 54.54 63.93 75.94
N ILE A 64 54.97 65.07 76.52
CA ILE A 64 54.52 65.49 77.85
C ILE A 64 53.00 65.63 77.87
N VAL A 65 52.43 66.36 76.91
CA VAL A 65 50.97 66.56 76.81
C VAL A 65 50.26 65.22 76.66
N PHE A 66 50.76 64.35 75.78
CA PHE A 66 50.21 63.02 75.57
C PHE A 66 50.29 62.15 76.84
N SER A 67 51.40 62.19 77.57
CA SER A 67 51.57 61.43 78.81
C SER A 67 50.59 61.89 79.91
N GLN A 68 50.37 63.20 80.06
CA GLN A 68 49.36 63.75 80.97
C GLN A 68 47.94 63.35 80.55
N GLU A 69 47.65 63.34 79.25
CA GLU A 69 46.37 62.87 78.73
C GLU A 69 46.14 61.40 79.10
N VAL A 70 47.15 60.54 78.98
CA VAL A 70 47.06 59.12 79.35
C VAL A 70 46.87 58.96 80.86
N LEU A 71 47.60 59.71 81.70
CA LEU A 71 47.43 59.66 83.15
C LEU A 71 46.00 60.08 83.57
N HIS A 72 45.41 61.06 82.89
CA HIS A 72 44.06 61.54 83.18
C HIS A 72 42.96 60.62 82.62
N LYS A 73 43.06 60.20 81.35
CA LYS A 73 42.03 59.42 80.64
C LYS A 73 42.23 57.91 80.73
N LYS A 74 43.32 57.45 81.32
CA LYS A 74 43.80 56.05 81.38
C LYS A 74 44.23 55.44 80.04
N THR A 75 43.73 55.90 78.89
CA THR A 75 44.17 55.46 77.56
C THR A 75 44.12 56.60 76.55
N ALA A 76 45.07 56.68 75.62
CA ALA A 76 45.06 57.65 74.52
C ALA A 76 45.81 57.13 73.27
N TRP A 77 45.59 57.78 72.12
CA TRP A 77 46.32 57.53 70.88
C TRP A 77 46.80 58.85 70.29
N SER A 78 47.99 58.85 69.69
CA SER A 78 48.54 60.01 68.98
C SER A 78 49.24 59.56 67.69
N GLY A 79 49.02 60.31 66.61
CA GLY A 79 49.77 60.18 65.36
C GLY A 79 50.86 61.23 65.20
N ASP A 80 51.03 62.10 66.20
CA ASP A 80 51.89 63.29 66.12
C ASP A 80 53.22 63.10 66.86
N LEU A 81 53.47 61.89 67.35
CA LEU A 81 54.71 61.56 68.04
C LEU A 81 55.71 60.94 67.05
N SER A 82 56.96 61.37 67.19
CA SER A 82 58.12 60.81 66.51
C SER A 82 59.11 60.24 67.53
N ILE A 83 59.84 59.20 67.12
CA ILE A 83 61.00 58.74 67.88
C ILE A 83 62.27 59.06 67.12
N ARG A 84 63.33 59.30 67.87
CA ARG A 84 64.67 59.41 67.30
C ARG A 84 65.47 58.14 67.58
N THR A 85 65.90 57.47 66.52
CA THR A 85 66.72 56.25 66.63
C THR A 85 68.14 56.57 67.08
N GLU A 86 68.90 55.58 67.57
CA GLU A 86 70.32 55.78 67.93
C GLU A 86 71.20 56.27 66.76
N LYS A 87 70.79 56.00 65.52
CA LYS A 87 71.47 56.46 64.30
C LYS A 87 71.17 57.91 63.93
N GLY A 88 70.27 58.57 64.67
CA GLY A 88 69.89 59.96 64.50
C GLY A 88 68.68 60.19 63.60
N ASP A 89 68.16 59.14 62.95
CA ASP A 89 66.97 59.19 62.10
C ASP A 89 65.71 59.39 62.93
N GLU A 90 64.84 60.29 62.47
CA GLU A 90 63.53 60.54 63.05
C GLU A 90 62.46 59.69 62.33
N GLN A 91 61.65 58.97 63.10
CA GLN A 91 60.58 58.12 62.58
C GLN A 91 59.24 58.57 63.15
N GLU A 92 58.30 58.91 62.27
CA GLU A 92 56.92 59.18 62.65
C GLU A 92 56.21 57.90 63.08
N LEU A 93 55.52 57.99 64.21
CA LEU A 93 54.80 56.88 64.81
C LEU A 93 53.31 57.15 64.89
N LEU A 94 52.56 56.06 64.95
CA LEU A 94 51.27 56.03 65.61
C LEU A 94 51.47 55.36 66.97
N VAL A 95 51.21 56.10 68.04
CA VAL A 95 51.42 55.68 69.43
C VAL A 95 50.08 55.47 70.09
N ALA A 96 49.88 54.29 70.67
CA ALA A 96 48.77 54.00 71.57
C ALA A 96 49.32 53.87 72.98
N ALA A 97 48.63 54.38 73.99
CA ALA A 97 49.11 54.35 75.36
C ALA A 97 48.01 54.02 76.36
N SER A 98 48.39 53.35 77.46
CA SER A 98 47.50 52.97 78.55
C SER A 98 48.20 53.04 79.90
N LEU A 99 47.50 53.51 80.94
CA LEU A 99 47.93 53.50 82.33
C LEU A 99 47.92 52.07 82.89
N ILE A 100 48.97 51.68 83.62
CA ILE A 100 49.05 50.37 84.28
C ILE A 100 48.28 50.39 85.61
N GLU A 101 47.24 49.55 85.72
CA GLU A 101 46.49 49.39 86.97
C GLU A 101 47.37 48.82 88.09
N GLY A 102 47.33 49.44 89.28
CA GLY A 102 48.15 49.06 90.44
C GLY A 102 49.53 49.73 90.51
N ARG A 103 49.91 50.52 89.50
CA ARG A 103 51.04 51.47 89.56
C ARG A 103 50.60 52.82 88.99
N GLU A 104 50.10 53.70 89.86
CA GLU A 104 49.35 54.91 89.48
C GLU A 104 50.12 55.93 88.61
N ARG A 105 51.41 55.71 88.34
CA ARG A 105 52.25 56.63 87.55
C ARG A 105 52.81 56.02 86.26
N ASN A 106 52.63 54.72 86.02
CA ASN A 106 53.27 54.05 84.89
C ASN A 106 52.37 53.94 83.66
N ILE A 107 52.88 54.36 82.50
CA ILE A 107 52.19 54.23 81.22
C ILE A 107 52.90 53.24 80.30
N LEU A 108 52.11 52.37 79.67
CA LEU A 108 52.55 51.46 78.62
C LEU A 108 52.22 52.04 77.26
N LEU A 109 53.25 52.23 76.43
CA LEU A 109 53.18 52.71 75.07
C LEU A 109 53.31 51.55 74.09
N ARG A 110 52.48 51.53 73.06
CA ARG A 110 52.61 50.72 71.85
C ARG A 110 52.95 51.63 70.69
N LEU A 111 54.04 51.32 69.99
CA LEU A 111 54.60 52.11 68.91
C LEU A 111 54.39 51.40 67.56
N LEU A 112 53.93 52.13 66.55
CA LEU A 112 53.80 51.62 65.18
C LEU A 112 54.41 52.60 64.19
N SER A 113 55.38 52.15 63.37
CA SER A 113 55.95 52.97 62.30
C SER A 113 54.92 53.21 61.19
N LYS A 114 54.64 54.48 60.87
CA LYS A 114 53.73 54.81 59.75
C LYS A 114 54.25 54.30 58.41
N GLN A 115 55.56 54.29 58.19
CA GLN A 115 56.18 53.85 56.94
C GLN A 115 56.03 52.34 56.71
N ALA A 116 56.18 51.53 57.77
CA ALA A 116 55.97 50.08 57.68
C ALA A 116 54.52 49.74 57.29
N LEU A 117 53.54 50.46 57.83
CA LEU A 117 52.13 50.29 57.52
C LEU A 117 51.81 50.61 56.05
N GLN A 118 52.38 51.69 55.51
CA GLN A 118 52.20 52.06 54.10
C GLN A 118 52.77 51.01 53.13
N ASN A 119 53.95 50.46 53.44
CA ASN A 119 54.58 49.43 52.62
C ASN A 119 53.75 48.13 52.59
N GLN A 120 53.17 47.74 53.72
CA GLN A 120 52.34 46.54 53.82
C GLN A 120 51.05 46.69 52.98
N ASN A 121 50.41 47.86 53.02
CA ASN A 121 49.22 48.13 52.21
C ASN A 121 49.52 48.07 50.70
N ARG A 122 50.67 48.59 50.26
CA ARG A 122 51.06 48.57 48.84
C ARG A 122 51.26 47.15 48.30
N PHE A 123 51.79 46.25 49.13
CA PHE A 123 52.01 44.84 48.75
C PHE A 123 50.69 44.08 48.56
N LEU A 124 49.68 44.35 49.38
CA LEU A 124 48.38 43.68 49.29
C LEU A 124 47.63 44.04 48.00
N THR A 125 47.68 45.29 47.55
CA THR A 125 47.00 45.75 46.32
C THR A 125 47.55 45.11 45.04
N VAL A 126 48.87 44.86 44.97
CA VAL A 126 49.52 44.25 43.80
C VAL A 126 49.09 42.80 43.59
N ASN A 127 48.95 42.03 44.67
CA ASN A 127 48.49 40.64 44.61
C ASN A 127 47.03 40.51 44.16
N GLU A 128 46.20 41.51 44.44
CA GLU A 128 44.79 41.50 44.08
C GLU A 128 44.58 41.70 42.57
N LEU A 129 45.39 42.55 41.93
CA LEU A 129 45.37 42.78 40.48
C LEU A 129 45.80 41.54 39.69
N HIS A 130 46.82 40.82 40.15
CA HIS A 130 47.34 39.63 39.46
C HIS A 130 46.34 38.45 39.48
N ARG A 131 45.51 38.36 40.52
CA ARG A 131 44.52 37.29 40.68
C ARG A 131 43.30 37.48 39.76
N LYS A 132 42.90 38.74 39.51
CA LYS A 132 41.79 39.08 38.60
C LYS A 132 42.12 38.74 37.14
N GLY A 133 43.32 39.10 36.65
CA GLY A 133 43.71 38.82 35.25
C GLY A 133 43.76 37.32 34.91
N LEU A 134 44.15 36.46 35.87
CA LEU A 134 44.16 35.00 35.69
C LEU A 134 42.76 34.38 35.66
N GLN A 135 41.77 34.99 36.33
CA GLN A 135 40.39 34.51 36.31
C GLN A 135 39.68 34.87 35.00
N GLU A 136 39.92 36.06 34.46
CA GLU A 136 39.34 36.48 33.17
C GLU A 136 39.84 35.60 32.03
N TRP A 137 41.14 35.29 31.99
CA TRP A 137 41.72 34.42 30.97
C TRP A 137 41.13 33.00 30.96
N LYS A 138 40.98 32.38 32.15
CA LYS A 138 40.33 31.06 32.27
C LYS A 138 38.85 31.08 31.89
N THR A 139 38.18 32.21 32.06
CA THR A 139 36.76 32.36 31.70
C THR A 139 36.59 32.40 30.18
N VAL A 140 37.48 33.10 29.47
CA VAL A 140 37.48 33.18 28.00
C VAL A 140 37.80 31.82 27.39
N GLU A 141 38.84 31.14 27.88
CA GLU A 141 39.23 29.80 27.40
C GLU A 141 38.08 28.79 27.53
N ARG A 142 37.43 28.76 28.70
CA ARG A 142 36.28 27.87 28.95
C ARG A 142 35.09 28.19 28.05
N PHE A 143 34.84 29.47 27.76
CA PHE A 143 33.76 29.88 26.86
C PHE A 143 34.01 29.39 25.42
N PHE A 144 35.26 29.45 24.95
CA PHE A 144 35.63 28.93 23.63
C PHE A 144 35.45 27.41 23.55
N GLU A 145 35.91 26.65 24.55
CA GLU A 145 35.74 25.19 24.61
C GLU A 145 34.25 24.80 24.62
N GLU A 146 33.42 25.50 25.41
CA GLU A 146 31.99 25.24 25.50
C GLU A 146 31.25 25.60 24.21
N PHE A 147 31.67 26.67 23.53
CA PHE A 147 31.12 27.08 22.23
C PHE A 147 31.44 26.06 21.12
N GLU A 148 32.68 25.58 21.04
CA GLU A 148 33.08 24.53 20.08
C GLU A 148 32.32 23.22 20.32
N LEU A 149 32.21 22.80 21.58
CA LEU A 149 31.46 21.61 21.96
C LEU A 149 29.99 21.75 21.56
N THR A 150 29.37 22.90 21.85
CA THR A 150 27.96 23.15 21.54
C THR A 150 27.71 23.12 20.03
N ASN A 151 28.56 23.77 19.23
CA ASN A 151 28.44 23.73 17.77
C ASN A 151 28.63 22.31 17.20
N SER A 152 29.57 21.54 17.76
CA SER A 152 29.77 20.13 17.39
C SER A 152 28.53 19.29 17.70
N LEU A 153 27.93 19.46 18.89
CA LEU A 153 26.71 18.76 19.29
C LEU A 153 25.52 19.12 18.40
N ILE A 154 25.36 20.39 18.02
CA ILE A 154 24.31 20.84 17.09
C ILE A 154 24.50 20.17 15.71
N LEU A 155 25.71 20.18 15.17
CA LEU A 155 26.00 19.57 13.85
C LEU A 155 25.89 18.03 13.87
N ASN A 156 26.12 17.39 15.01
CA ASN A 156 25.98 15.94 15.20
C ASN A 156 24.54 15.48 15.42
N ALA A 157 23.68 16.35 15.96
CA ALA A 157 22.27 16.04 16.19
C ALA A 157 21.46 15.99 14.88
N VAL A 158 21.96 16.61 13.81
CA VAL A 158 21.33 16.58 12.49
C VAL A 158 21.73 15.27 11.79
N GLY A 159 20.75 14.41 11.48
CA GLY A 159 20.94 13.17 10.71
C GLY A 159 21.23 13.39 9.22
N GLU A 160 21.78 14.54 8.87
CA GLU A 160 22.10 14.98 7.51
C GLU A 160 23.59 15.34 7.46
N GLY A 161 24.22 15.10 6.31
CA GLY A 161 25.60 15.51 6.10
C GLY A 161 25.66 17.02 5.95
N VAL A 162 26.56 17.67 6.67
CA VAL A 162 26.81 19.11 6.61
C VAL A 162 28.26 19.36 6.26
N TYR A 163 28.51 20.20 5.25
CA TYR A 163 29.85 20.71 4.97
C TYR A 163 29.83 22.18 4.56
N GLY A 164 30.88 22.89 4.92
CA GLY A 164 31.13 24.26 4.50
C GLY A 164 32.12 24.32 3.33
N VAL A 165 31.97 25.34 2.50
CA VAL A 165 32.93 25.66 1.44
C VAL A 165 33.21 27.16 1.37
N ASP A 166 34.43 27.52 0.97
CA ASP A 166 34.85 28.91 0.73
C ASP A 166 34.33 29.46 -0.62
N ILE A 167 34.66 30.71 -0.94
CA ILE A 167 34.30 31.36 -2.23
C ILE A 167 34.86 30.65 -3.47
N ASN A 168 35.91 29.82 -3.32
CA ASN A 168 36.50 29.03 -4.40
C ASN A 168 35.87 27.62 -4.47
N GLY A 169 34.96 27.32 -3.54
CA GLY A 169 34.32 26.02 -3.31
C GLY A 169 35.23 24.95 -2.75
N ASN A 170 36.30 25.34 -2.04
CA ASN A 170 37.12 24.43 -1.26
C ASN A 170 36.48 24.15 0.09
N ALA A 171 36.56 22.90 0.57
CA ALA A 171 35.94 22.52 1.83
C ALA A 171 36.60 23.23 3.03
N THR A 172 35.79 23.80 3.92
CA THR A 172 36.25 24.47 5.14
C THR A 172 35.99 23.63 6.40
N PHE A 173 34.88 22.90 6.44
CA PHE A 173 34.56 21.95 7.50
C PHE A 173 33.59 20.87 7.00
N LEU A 174 33.53 19.74 7.71
CA LEU A 174 32.58 18.66 7.50
C LEU A 174 32.11 18.13 8.87
N ASN A 175 30.82 17.80 9.01
CA ASN A 175 30.34 17.07 10.18
C ASN A 175 30.61 15.55 10.03
N PRO A 176 30.61 14.78 11.14
CA PRO A 176 30.82 13.33 11.11
C PRO A 176 29.85 12.56 10.19
N VAL A 177 28.59 13.01 10.09
CA VAL A 177 27.59 12.39 9.21
C VAL A 177 27.98 12.55 7.73
N ALA A 178 28.51 13.72 7.35
CA ALA A 178 29.02 13.93 6.00
C ALA A 178 30.24 13.06 5.70
N GLU A 179 31.14 12.86 6.67
CA GLU A 179 32.27 11.93 6.52
C GLU A 179 31.80 10.50 6.24
N GLU A 180 30.78 10.05 6.97
CA GLU A 180 30.22 8.70 6.86
C GLU A 180 29.55 8.49 5.48
N ILE A 181 28.67 9.41 5.07
CA ILE A 181 27.93 9.30 3.80
C ILE A 181 28.87 9.41 2.59
N LEU A 182 29.83 10.36 2.61
CA LEU A 182 30.77 10.57 1.51
C LEU A 182 31.95 9.59 1.53
N GLY A 183 32.22 8.95 2.67
CA GLY A 183 33.34 8.03 2.88
C GLY A 183 34.72 8.71 2.93
N TRP A 184 34.76 10.03 3.12
CA TRP A 184 35.98 10.83 3.23
C TRP A 184 36.15 11.34 4.65
N LYS A 185 37.39 11.43 5.13
CA LYS A 185 37.67 12.14 6.38
C LYS A 185 37.80 13.65 6.16
N ALA A 186 37.42 14.45 7.16
CA ALA A 186 37.42 15.90 7.10
C ALA A 186 38.80 16.42 6.69
N ASP A 187 39.85 15.93 7.35
CA ASP A 187 41.25 16.27 7.06
C ASP A 187 41.68 15.93 5.62
N GLU A 188 41.00 14.99 4.95
CA GLU A 188 41.29 14.63 3.56
C GLU A 188 40.61 15.55 2.55
N LEU A 189 39.51 16.23 2.93
CA LEU A 189 38.71 17.09 2.05
C LEU A 189 38.90 18.58 2.32
N ILE A 190 39.30 18.97 3.54
CA ILE A 190 39.57 20.36 3.88
C ILE A 190 40.61 20.93 2.89
N GLY A 191 40.29 22.09 2.32
CA GLY A 191 41.10 22.78 1.32
C GLY A 191 41.00 22.21 -0.11
N LYS A 192 40.26 21.12 -0.34
CA LYS A 192 40.00 20.59 -1.69
C LYS A 192 38.68 21.08 -2.26
N ASN A 193 38.65 21.25 -3.57
CA ASN A 193 37.46 21.67 -4.31
C ASN A 193 36.36 20.60 -4.26
N MET A 194 35.22 20.90 -3.62
CA MET A 194 34.19 19.90 -3.37
C MET A 194 33.51 19.39 -4.64
N HIS A 195 33.29 20.25 -5.64
CA HIS A 195 32.65 19.83 -6.89
C HIS A 195 33.44 18.73 -7.60
N ARG A 196 34.77 18.88 -7.68
CA ARG A 196 35.65 17.87 -8.27
C ARG A 196 35.68 16.56 -7.50
N MET A 197 35.47 16.61 -6.19
CA MET A 197 35.58 15.44 -5.32
C MET A 197 34.30 14.62 -5.27
N ILE A 198 33.13 15.27 -5.24
CA ILE A 198 31.88 14.60 -4.88
C ILE A 198 30.75 14.74 -5.92
N HIS A 199 30.88 15.53 -6.99
CA HIS A 199 29.85 15.58 -8.07
C HIS A 199 30.39 16.12 -9.41
N HIS A 200 31.54 15.63 -9.87
CA HIS A 200 32.22 16.06 -11.09
C HIS A 200 31.57 15.58 -12.41
N SER A 201 30.54 14.74 -12.33
CA SER A 201 29.81 14.15 -13.46
C SER A 201 28.32 14.06 -13.13
N HIS A 202 27.47 13.90 -14.13
CA HIS A 202 26.08 13.50 -13.95
C HIS A 202 25.98 11.98 -13.82
N HIS A 203 24.83 11.47 -13.36
CA HIS A 203 24.59 10.03 -13.16
C HIS A 203 24.73 9.21 -14.47
N ASP A 204 24.52 9.84 -15.62
CA ASP A 204 24.72 9.25 -16.95
C ASP A 204 26.19 9.21 -17.40
N GLY A 205 27.11 9.74 -16.58
CA GLY A 205 28.54 9.80 -16.84
C GLY A 205 29.00 11.03 -17.65
N SER A 206 28.09 11.91 -18.04
CA SER A 206 28.46 13.17 -18.69
C SER A 206 29.17 14.12 -17.72
N HIS A 207 30.06 14.98 -18.21
CA HIS A 207 30.82 15.89 -17.36
C HIS A 207 29.90 16.98 -16.78
N TYR A 208 30.00 17.20 -15.47
CA TYR A 208 29.27 18.27 -14.80
C TYR A 208 30.22 19.46 -14.65
N HIS A 209 29.87 20.61 -15.25
CA HIS A 209 30.66 21.82 -15.16
C HIS A 209 30.42 22.56 -13.84
N VAL A 210 31.48 23.13 -13.26
CA VAL A 210 31.45 23.86 -11.99
C VAL A 210 30.50 25.05 -12.06
N GLU A 211 30.44 25.76 -13.20
CA GLU A 211 29.56 26.91 -13.41
C GLU A 211 28.08 26.53 -13.42
N SER A 212 27.79 25.28 -13.77
CA SER A 212 26.43 24.70 -13.79
C SER A 212 26.05 24.07 -12.43
N CYS A 213 26.96 24.10 -11.45
CA CYS A 213 26.71 23.55 -10.13
C CYS A 213 25.77 24.46 -9.33
N HIS A 214 24.66 23.91 -8.84
CA HIS A 214 23.71 24.66 -8.04
C HIS A 214 24.30 25.16 -6.72
N ILE A 215 25.24 24.40 -6.13
CA ILE A 215 26.01 24.85 -4.96
C ILE A 215 26.82 26.10 -5.33
N TYR A 216 27.44 26.12 -6.51
CA TYR A 216 28.19 27.27 -7.02
C TYR A 216 27.33 28.48 -7.34
N SER A 217 26.16 28.25 -7.91
CA SER A 217 25.22 29.33 -8.23
C SER A 217 24.76 30.09 -6.97
N ALA A 218 24.69 29.42 -5.81
CA ALA A 218 24.33 30.05 -4.54
C ALA A 218 25.33 31.13 -4.10
N PHE A 219 26.61 30.99 -4.46
CA PHE A 219 27.63 32.03 -4.19
C PHE A 219 27.44 33.26 -5.06
N GLN A 220 27.02 33.08 -6.31
CA GLN A 220 26.94 34.16 -7.30
C GLN A 220 25.73 35.06 -7.10
N ASP A 221 24.58 34.48 -6.74
CA ASP A 221 23.34 35.25 -6.56
C ASP A 221 22.98 35.50 -5.09
N GLY A 222 23.74 34.93 -4.15
CA GLY A 222 23.54 35.09 -2.71
C GLY A 222 22.23 34.50 -2.21
N ARG A 223 21.64 33.52 -2.93
CA ARG A 223 20.35 32.91 -2.59
C ARG A 223 20.49 31.45 -2.22
N THR A 224 19.70 31.02 -1.24
CA THR A 224 19.57 29.61 -0.89
C THR A 224 19.08 28.80 -2.10
N LYS A 225 19.74 27.67 -2.38
CA LYS A 225 19.35 26.73 -3.43
C LYS A 225 18.92 25.42 -2.81
N GLN A 226 17.71 24.99 -3.14
CA GLN A 226 17.21 23.66 -2.79
C GLN A 226 17.18 22.81 -4.05
N VAL A 227 17.86 21.67 -4.01
CA VAL A 227 17.99 20.78 -5.16
C VAL A 227 17.52 19.39 -4.77
N GLN A 228 16.61 18.87 -5.58
CA GLN A 228 16.13 17.50 -5.49
C GLN A 228 16.59 16.75 -6.74
N ASN A 229 16.82 15.44 -6.62
CA ASN A 229 17.24 14.56 -7.72
C ASN A 229 18.66 14.78 -8.26
N GLU A 230 19.60 15.14 -7.40
CA GLU A 230 21.02 15.12 -7.75
C GLU A 230 21.71 13.84 -7.29
N TYR A 231 22.95 13.64 -7.74
CA TYR A 231 23.79 12.53 -7.31
C TYR A 231 25.12 13.04 -6.78
N PHE A 232 25.59 12.46 -5.68
CA PHE A 232 26.96 12.62 -5.20
C PHE A 232 27.73 11.31 -5.38
N TRP A 233 29.06 11.42 -5.46
CA TRP A 233 30.00 10.33 -5.55
C TRP A 233 30.77 10.25 -4.23
N ASN A 234 30.81 9.04 -3.66
CA ASN A 234 31.63 8.78 -2.49
C ASN A 234 33.11 8.54 -2.88
N LYS A 235 33.99 8.42 -1.88
CA LYS A 235 35.43 8.13 -2.08
C LYS A 235 35.73 6.90 -2.95
N GLN A 236 34.83 5.93 -2.99
CA GLN A 236 34.96 4.71 -3.78
C GLN A 236 34.47 4.87 -5.24
N GLY A 237 34.02 6.08 -5.62
CA GLY A 237 33.50 6.37 -6.95
C GLY A 237 32.06 5.89 -7.19
N LYS A 238 31.32 5.52 -6.15
CA LYS A 238 29.93 5.10 -6.26
C LYS A 238 29.00 6.30 -6.18
N ALA A 239 28.16 6.48 -7.21
CA ALA A 239 27.11 7.49 -7.22
C ALA A 239 25.92 7.08 -6.33
N PHE A 240 25.36 8.04 -5.60
CA PHE A 240 24.13 7.86 -4.82
C PHE A 240 23.25 9.12 -4.90
N PRO A 241 21.92 8.96 -4.95
CA PRO A 241 21.00 10.08 -5.06
C PRO A 241 20.94 10.88 -3.76
N VAL A 242 20.99 12.20 -3.89
CA VAL A 242 20.95 13.15 -2.78
C VAL A 242 19.87 14.21 -2.96
N GLU A 243 19.39 14.70 -1.83
CA GLU A 243 18.67 15.96 -1.73
C GLU A 243 19.51 16.89 -0.86
N TYR A 244 19.71 18.13 -1.31
CA TYR A 244 20.52 19.07 -0.55
C TYR A 244 20.03 20.51 -0.64
N VAL A 245 20.44 21.29 0.36
CA VAL A 245 20.23 22.73 0.45
C VAL A 245 21.59 23.40 0.58
N SER A 246 21.88 24.37 -0.29
CA SER A 246 23.06 25.24 -0.21
C SER A 246 22.64 26.61 0.29
N THR A 247 23.18 27.03 1.43
CA THR A 247 22.89 28.33 2.06
C THR A 247 24.16 29.17 2.14
N PRO A 248 24.20 30.40 1.56
CA PRO A 248 25.40 31.24 1.59
C PRO A 248 25.72 31.72 3.02
N ILE A 249 27.01 31.81 3.33
CA ILE A 249 27.55 32.39 4.57
C ILE A 249 27.92 33.84 4.26
N MET A 250 27.40 34.78 5.06
CA MET A 250 27.61 36.22 4.90
C MET A 250 28.46 36.76 6.04
N ASP A 251 29.46 37.57 5.71
CA ASP A 251 30.26 38.34 6.67
C ASP A 251 30.32 39.81 6.21
N GLU A 252 29.95 40.75 7.09
CA GLU A 252 29.85 42.19 6.80
C GLU A 252 29.13 42.56 5.47
N GLY A 253 28.17 41.73 5.04
CA GLY A 253 27.41 41.92 3.79
C GLY A 253 28.07 41.34 2.53
N GLN A 254 29.21 40.67 2.66
CA GLN A 254 29.89 39.93 1.57
C GLN A 254 29.71 38.42 1.74
N VAL A 255 29.58 37.69 0.63
CA VAL A 255 29.52 36.22 0.64
C VAL A 255 30.93 35.69 0.87
N VAL A 256 31.14 34.96 1.97
CA VAL A 256 32.44 34.34 2.31
C VAL A 256 32.47 32.84 2.04
N GLY A 257 31.32 32.22 1.77
CA GLY A 257 31.21 30.80 1.47
C GLY A 257 29.76 30.32 1.42
N ALA A 258 29.55 29.01 1.56
CA ALA A 258 28.23 28.41 1.76
C ALA A 258 28.30 27.19 2.67
N VAL A 259 27.20 26.92 3.38
CA VAL A 259 26.94 25.68 4.09
C VAL A 259 26.00 24.83 3.24
N ILE A 260 26.39 23.59 2.97
CA ILE A 260 25.59 22.60 2.27
C ILE A 260 25.11 21.58 3.30
N VAL A 261 23.81 21.38 3.35
CA VAL A 261 23.17 20.30 4.12
C VAL A 261 22.58 19.31 3.12
N PHE A 262 22.96 18.04 3.19
CA PHE A 262 22.58 17.03 2.22
C PHE A 262 22.17 15.71 2.89
N ARG A 263 21.30 14.96 2.21
CA ARG A 263 20.76 13.70 2.66
C ARG A 263 20.82 12.65 1.56
N ASP A 264 21.29 11.45 1.89
CA ASP A 264 21.19 10.27 1.02
C ASP A 264 19.73 9.78 0.99
N VAL A 265 19.13 9.76 -0.21
CA VAL A 265 17.74 9.32 -0.42
C VAL A 265 17.65 7.98 -1.15
N SER A 266 18.75 7.21 -1.18
CA SER A 266 18.83 5.89 -1.80
C SER A 266 17.74 4.94 -1.31
N GLU A 267 17.59 4.81 0.00
CA GLU A 267 16.61 3.89 0.59
C GLU A 267 15.18 4.33 0.27
N ARG A 268 14.91 5.63 0.35
CA ARG A 268 13.59 6.21 0.03
C ARG A 268 13.21 5.92 -1.41
N LYS A 269 14.09 6.22 -2.37
CA LYS A 269 13.84 5.94 -3.80
C LYS A 269 13.65 4.45 -4.09
N ARG A 270 14.43 3.56 -3.44
CA ARG A 270 14.23 2.11 -3.58
C ARG A 270 12.89 1.66 -3.01
N ALA A 271 12.46 2.23 -1.89
CA ALA A 271 11.15 1.93 -1.29
C ALA A 271 10.00 2.42 -2.17
N GLU A 272 10.07 3.65 -2.69
CA GLU A 272 9.10 4.21 -3.65
C GLU A 272 8.98 3.35 -4.91
N ALA A 273 10.11 2.90 -5.48
CA ALA A 273 10.11 2.01 -6.65
C ALA A 273 9.45 0.65 -6.35
N ARG A 274 9.75 0.05 -5.19
CA ARG A 274 9.10 -1.21 -4.76
C ARG A 274 7.60 -1.05 -4.58
N ILE A 275 7.17 0.02 -3.91
CA ILE A 275 5.74 0.33 -3.71
C ILE A 275 5.05 0.51 -5.06
N GLY A 276 5.66 1.26 -5.98
CA GLY A 276 5.11 1.46 -7.33
C GLY A 276 4.97 0.15 -8.11
N GLN A 277 5.90 -0.79 -7.95
CA GLN A 277 5.81 -2.11 -8.56
C GLN A 277 4.68 -2.96 -7.94
N MET A 278 4.60 -3.01 -6.61
CA MET A 278 3.55 -3.76 -5.90
C MET A 278 2.15 -3.24 -6.20
N LEU A 279 1.97 -1.92 -6.33
CA LEU A 279 0.68 -1.31 -6.69
C LEU A 279 0.23 -1.74 -8.09
N LYS A 280 1.14 -1.80 -9.07
CA LYS A 280 0.82 -2.29 -10.41
C LYS A 280 0.39 -3.76 -10.40
N GLU A 281 1.11 -4.61 -9.68
CA GLU A 281 0.75 -6.03 -9.54
C GLU A 281 -0.61 -6.20 -8.84
N MET A 282 -0.89 -5.42 -7.80
CA MET A 282 -2.17 -5.43 -7.10
C MET A 282 -3.33 -5.03 -8.03
N GLU A 283 -3.14 -4.00 -8.86
CA GLU A 283 -4.16 -3.52 -9.78
C GLU A 283 -4.48 -4.54 -10.88
N GLU A 284 -3.47 -5.19 -11.44
CA GLU A 284 -3.65 -6.28 -12.40
C GLU A 284 -4.40 -7.48 -11.79
N LEU A 285 -4.03 -7.87 -10.56
CA LEU A 285 -4.69 -8.98 -9.87
C LEU A 285 -6.14 -8.65 -9.52
N LYS A 286 -6.40 -7.43 -9.04
CA LYS A 286 -7.74 -6.95 -8.72
C LYS A 286 -8.63 -6.97 -9.96
N ARG A 287 -8.13 -6.46 -11.09
CA ARG A 287 -8.89 -6.46 -12.36
C ARG A 287 -9.21 -7.89 -12.83
N ARG A 288 -8.27 -8.82 -12.67
CA ARG A 288 -8.51 -10.25 -12.98
C ARG A 288 -9.61 -10.83 -12.09
N LEU A 289 -9.54 -10.58 -10.78
CA LEU A 289 -10.56 -11.03 -9.82
C LEU A 289 -11.93 -10.42 -10.10
N GLU A 290 -12.01 -9.15 -10.47
CA GLU A 290 -13.28 -8.49 -10.82
C GLU A 290 -13.91 -9.11 -12.08
N LEU A 291 -13.09 -9.40 -13.10
CA LEU A 291 -13.57 -10.09 -14.31
C LEU A 291 -14.01 -11.52 -14.02
N GLU A 292 -13.24 -12.25 -13.20
CA GLU A 292 -13.60 -13.60 -12.75
C GLU A 292 -14.89 -13.58 -11.95
N ASN A 293 -15.06 -12.62 -11.03
CA ASN A 293 -16.26 -12.50 -10.22
C ASN A 293 -17.49 -12.08 -11.05
N ALA A 294 -17.33 -11.17 -12.01
CA ALA A 294 -18.40 -10.83 -12.95
C ALA A 294 -18.83 -12.03 -13.79
N TYR A 295 -17.86 -12.79 -14.31
CA TYR A 295 -18.11 -14.02 -15.06
C TYR A 295 -18.77 -15.10 -14.19
N LEU A 296 -18.28 -15.30 -12.96
CA LEU A 296 -18.86 -16.23 -12.00
C LEU A 296 -20.29 -15.81 -11.63
N GLN A 297 -20.59 -14.51 -11.49
CA GLN A 297 -21.95 -14.04 -11.23
C GLN A 297 -22.89 -14.25 -12.41
N GLU A 298 -22.42 -14.06 -13.65
CA GLU A 298 -23.19 -14.42 -14.85
C GLU A 298 -23.44 -15.93 -14.92
N ALA A 299 -22.41 -16.75 -14.69
CA ALA A 299 -22.54 -18.21 -14.63
C ALA A 299 -23.45 -18.65 -13.47
N TYR A 300 -23.40 -17.97 -12.32
CA TYR A 300 -24.20 -18.28 -11.14
C TYR A 300 -25.70 -17.98 -11.34
N LYS A 301 -26.02 -16.92 -12.10
CA LYS A 301 -27.41 -16.62 -12.51
C LYS A 301 -28.00 -17.70 -13.43
N GLU A 302 -27.17 -18.38 -14.23
CA GLU A 302 -27.61 -19.52 -15.05
C GLU A 302 -27.67 -20.84 -14.24
N VAL A 303 -26.85 -20.98 -13.20
CA VAL A 303 -26.63 -22.24 -12.46
C VAL A 303 -27.67 -22.50 -11.35
N TYR A 304 -28.45 -21.52 -10.91
CA TYR A 304 -29.27 -21.65 -9.70
C TYR A 304 -30.42 -22.67 -9.73
N HIS A 305 -30.58 -23.53 -10.76
CA HIS A 305 -31.73 -24.43 -10.78
C HIS A 305 -31.49 -25.94 -10.88
N PHE A 306 -30.38 -26.50 -11.39
CA PHE A 306 -30.29 -27.97 -11.56
C PHE A 306 -28.84 -28.46 -11.52
N ASN A 307 -28.38 -28.94 -10.35
CA ASN A 307 -26.95 -29.28 -10.14
C ASN A 307 -26.61 -30.77 -10.27
N GLU A 308 -27.58 -31.66 -10.40
CA GLU A 308 -27.33 -33.11 -10.34
C GLU A 308 -27.81 -33.83 -11.60
N ILE A 309 -27.02 -34.81 -12.06
CA ILE A 309 -27.46 -35.76 -13.07
C ILE A 309 -28.44 -36.73 -12.40
N VAL A 310 -29.72 -36.58 -12.73
CA VAL A 310 -30.81 -37.40 -12.17
C VAL A 310 -31.22 -38.47 -13.18
N GLY A 311 -31.20 -39.74 -12.76
CA GLY A 311 -31.63 -40.88 -13.57
C GLY A 311 -31.09 -42.20 -13.04
N THR A 312 -31.78 -43.28 -13.34
CA THR A 312 -31.43 -44.66 -12.97
C THR A 312 -31.32 -45.60 -14.16
N SER A 313 -31.67 -45.13 -15.37
CA SER A 313 -31.55 -45.92 -16.60
C SER A 313 -30.11 -46.34 -16.89
N GLU A 314 -29.96 -47.47 -17.60
CA GLU A 314 -28.66 -47.97 -18.06
C GLU A 314 -27.88 -46.91 -18.86
N ALA A 315 -28.58 -46.13 -19.68
CA ALA A 315 -27.97 -45.07 -20.48
C ALA A 315 -27.35 -43.96 -19.61
N VAL A 316 -28.02 -43.55 -18.52
CA VAL A 316 -27.47 -42.59 -17.56
C VAL A 316 -26.32 -43.19 -16.76
N GLN A 317 -26.43 -44.46 -16.33
CA GLN A 317 -25.35 -45.15 -15.62
C GLN A 317 -24.06 -45.23 -16.45
N LYS A 318 -24.20 -45.55 -17.75
CA LYS A 318 -23.08 -45.57 -18.70
C LYS A 318 -22.40 -44.21 -18.82
N ILE A 319 -23.16 -43.11 -18.89
CA ILE A 319 -22.60 -41.76 -18.91
C ILE A 319 -21.84 -41.47 -17.61
N VAL A 320 -22.41 -41.83 -16.46
CA VAL A 320 -21.74 -41.63 -15.15
C VAL A 320 -20.42 -42.40 -15.08
N GLU A 321 -20.39 -43.63 -15.60
CA GLU A 321 -19.15 -44.42 -15.68
C GLU A 321 -18.12 -43.78 -16.62
N GLN A 322 -18.54 -43.34 -17.81
CA GLN A 322 -17.68 -42.62 -18.75
C GLN A 322 -17.11 -41.34 -18.14
N ILE A 323 -17.92 -40.56 -17.41
CA ILE A 323 -17.48 -39.38 -16.67
C ILE A 323 -16.40 -39.78 -15.66
N ARG A 324 -16.61 -40.82 -14.86
CA ARG A 324 -15.62 -41.29 -13.87
C ARG A 324 -14.28 -41.67 -14.51
N LEU A 325 -14.31 -42.33 -15.67
CA LEU A 325 -13.11 -42.75 -16.39
C LEU A 325 -12.33 -41.55 -16.96
N VAL A 326 -13.01 -40.57 -17.57
CA VAL A 326 -12.35 -39.48 -18.29
C VAL A 326 -11.97 -38.30 -17.39
N SER A 327 -12.70 -38.07 -16.30
CA SER A 327 -12.50 -36.92 -15.40
C SER A 327 -11.06 -36.77 -14.87
N PRO A 328 -10.33 -37.82 -14.42
CA PRO A 328 -8.96 -37.66 -13.92
C PRO A 328 -7.91 -37.40 -15.02
N THR A 329 -8.28 -37.45 -16.30
CA THR A 329 -7.37 -37.24 -17.44
C THR A 329 -7.44 -35.81 -17.99
N ASP A 330 -6.44 -35.41 -18.77
CA ASP A 330 -6.47 -34.16 -19.56
C ASP A 330 -7.02 -34.36 -20.99
N ALA A 331 -7.66 -35.51 -21.27
CA ALA A 331 -8.21 -35.79 -22.60
C ALA A 331 -9.33 -34.82 -22.96
N ASN A 332 -9.39 -34.44 -24.24
CA ASN A 332 -10.50 -33.68 -24.80
C ASN A 332 -11.74 -34.56 -24.86
N VAL A 333 -12.88 -34.01 -24.45
CA VAL A 333 -14.16 -34.72 -24.44
C VAL A 333 -15.10 -34.06 -25.45
N LEU A 334 -15.71 -34.87 -26.30
CA LEU A 334 -16.77 -34.41 -27.22
C LEU A 334 -18.11 -35.00 -26.77
N ILE A 335 -19.03 -34.13 -26.38
CA ILE A 335 -20.38 -34.50 -25.95
C ILE A 335 -21.35 -34.30 -27.11
N THR A 336 -21.92 -35.39 -27.63
CA THR A 336 -22.91 -35.36 -28.70
C THR A 336 -24.31 -35.56 -28.14
N GLY A 337 -25.32 -34.97 -28.79
CA GLY A 337 -26.72 -35.22 -28.45
C GLY A 337 -27.62 -34.05 -28.77
N GLU A 338 -28.92 -34.31 -28.84
CA GLU A 338 -29.93 -33.30 -29.18
C GLU A 338 -29.93 -32.10 -28.21
N SER A 339 -30.57 -31.01 -28.64
CA SER A 339 -30.75 -29.85 -27.75
C SER A 339 -31.62 -30.25 -26.56
N GLY A 340 -31.27 -29.75 -25.37
CA GLY A 340 -32.03 -30.02 -24.15
C GLY A 340 -31.80 -31.38 -23.49
N THR A 341 -30.81 -32.19 -23.89
CA THR A 341 -30.54 -33.50 -23.24
C THR A 341 -29.67 -33.42 -21.98
N GLY A 342 -29.14 -32.24 -21.63
CA GLY A 342 -28.30 -32.04 -20.43
C GLY A 342 -26.79 -32.13 -20.67
N LYS A 343 -26.31 -31.87 -21.90
CA LYS A 343 -24.87 -31.87 -22.24
C LYS A 343 -24.01 -31.01 -21.32
N GLU A 344 -24.54 -29.87 -20.88
CA GLU A 344 -23.84 -28.98 -19.96
C GLU A 344 -23.64 -29.62 -18.57
N LEU A 345 -24.61 -30.36 -18.05
CA LEU A 345 -24.49 -31.07 -16.78
C LEU A 345 -23.40 -32.15 -16.86
N ILE A 346 -23.30 -32.83 -18.00
CA ILE A 346 -22.23 -33.80 -18.27
C ILE A 346 -20.87 -33.08 -18.25
N ALA A 347 -20.73 -31.96 -18.95
CA ALA A 347 -19.49 -31.19 -18.99
C ALA A 347 -19.06 -30.70 -17.60
N ARG A 348 -20.02 -30.21 -16.82
CA ARG A 348 -19.78 -29.77 -15.44
C ARG A 348 -19.37 -30.93 -14.54
N ALA A 349 -20.06 -32.06 -14.61
CA ALA A 349 -19.72 -33.25 -13.83
C ALA A 349 -18.29 -33.75 -14.16
N ILE A 350 -17.86 -33.69 -15.43
CA ILE A 350 -16.48 -34.01 -15.81
C ILE A 350 -15.48 -33.07 -15.13
N HIS A 351 -15.76 -31.76 -15.15
CA HIS A 351 -14.89 -30.77 -14.51
C HIS A 351 -14.80 -30.96 -12.99
N GLU A 352 -15.94 -31.11 -12.31
CA GLU A 352 -16.02 -31.27 -10.85
C GLU A 352 -15.32 -32.54 -10.34
N ASN A 353 -15.27 -33.59 -11.16
CA ASN A 353 -14.56 -34.84 -10.85
C ASN A 353 -13.11 -34.87 -11.35
N SER A 354 -12.61 -33.76 -11.92
CA SER A 354 -11.26 -33.70 -12.47
C SER A 354 -10.20 -33.22 -11.48
N LEU A 355 -8.93 -33.36 -11.87
CA LEU A 355 -7.80 -32.75 -11.16
C LEU A 355 -7.85 -31.21 -11.16
N ARG A 356 -8.65 -30.61 -12.06
CA ARG A 356 -8.83 -29.16 -12.20
C ARG A 356 -10.10 -28.62 -11.53
N LYS A 357 -10.77 -29.41 -10.69
CA LYS A 357 -12.05 -29.02 -10.03
C LYS A 357 -12.01 -27.72 -9.21
N ASN A 358 -10.83 -27.32 -8.72
CA ASN A 358 -10.63 -26.07 -7.96
C ASN A 358 -10.19 -24.90 -8.86
N ARG A 359 -10.17 -25.09 -10.19
CA ARG A 359 -9.78 -24.10 -11.20
C ARG A 359 -11.03 -23.66 -11.97
N PRO A 360 -11.00 -22.52 -12.67
CA PRO A 360 -12.19 -22.04 -13.37
C PRO A 360 -12.68 -23.00 -14.46
N LEU A 361 -14.01 -23.11 -14.57
CA LEU A 361 -14.72 -23.68 -15.71
C LEU A 361 -15.31 -22.54 -16.54
N ILE A 362 -14.66 -22.21 -17.66
CA ILE A 362 -15.12 -21.18 -18.57
C ILE A 362 -16.07 -21.81 -19.61
N ARG A 363 -17.37 -21.61 -19.43
CA ARG A 363 -18.44 -21.93 -20.38
C ARG A 363 -18.55 -20.87 -21.48
N VAL A 364 -18.67 -21.33 -22.72
CA VAL A 364 -18.86 -20.52 -23.91
C VAL A 364 -19.91 -21.17 -24.80
N ASN A 365 -21.02 -20.49 -25.06
CA ASN A 365 -22.00 -20.91 -26.05
C ASN A 365 -21.65 -20.29 -27.41
N CYS A 366 -21.15 -21.10 -28.34
CA CYS A 366 -20.66 -20.64 -29.64
C CYS A 366 -21.77 -20.02 -30.50
N ALA A 367 -23.02 -20.46 -30.35
CA ALA A 367 -24.14 -19.95 -31.12
C ALA A 367 -24.60 -18.56 -30.68
N SER A 368 -24.31 -18.17 -29.44
CA SER A 368 -24.68 -16.85 -28.91
C SER A 368 -23.76 -15.72 -29.38
N ILE A 369 -22.58 -16.07 -29.92
CA ILE A 369 -21.55 -15.10 -30.29
C ILE A 369 -21.70 -14.70 -31.75
N PRO A 370 -21.87 -13.40 -32.07
CA PRO A 370 -21.87 -12.92 -33.45
C PRO A 370 -20.57 -13.30 -34.17
N LYS A 371 -20.66 -13.70 -35.44
CA LYS A 371 -19.50 -14.17 -36.23
C LYS A 371 -18.33 -13.19 -36.20
N ASP A 372 -18.62 -11.88 -36.30
CA ASP A 372 -17.60 -10.82 -36.32
C ASP A 372 -16.90 -10.61 -34.96
N LEU A 373 -17.53 -11.04 -33.86
CA LEU A 373 -16.97 -10.92 -32.50
C LEU A 373 -16.34 -12.23 -32.00
N PHE A 374 -16.51 -13.32 -32.74
CA PHE A 374 -16.09 -14.66 -32.32
C PHE A 374 -14.60 -14.71 -31.97
N GLU A 375 -13.76 -14.17 -32.86
CA GLU A 375 -12.32 -14.14 -32.66
C GLU A 375 -11.91 -13.32 -31.43
N SER A 376 -12.51 -12.14 -31.28
CA SER A 376 -12.27 -11.21 -30.17
C SER A 376 -12.70 -11.79 -28.82
N GLU A 377 -13.84 -12.50 -28.75
CA GLU A 377 -14.29 -13.16 -27.52
C GLU A 377 -13.37 -14.33 -27.13
N PHE A 378 -13.02 -15.21 -28.08
CA PHE A 378 -12.23 -16.41 -27.78
C PHE A 378 -10.77 -16.10 -27.46
N PHE A 379 -10.12 -15.27 -28.27
CA PHE A 379 -8.68 -15.03 -28.20
C PHE A 379 -8.33 -13.66 -27.61
N GLY A 380 -9.29 -12.74 -27.46
CA GLY A 380 -9.02 -11.38 -26.99
C GLY A 380 -8.49 -10.48 -28.10
N HIS A 381 -8.35 -9.19 -27.80
CA HIS A 381 -7.82 -8.21 -28.73
C HIS A 381 -6.92 -7.18 -28.05
N ALA A 382 -5.97 -6.65 -28.82
CA ALA A 382 -5.21 -5.47 -28.44
C ALA A 382 -5.98 -4.18 -28.80
N LYS A 383 -5.67 -3.09 -28.11
CA LYS A 383 -6.20 -1.76 -28.40
C LYS A 383 -5.93 -1.39 -29.86
N GLY A 384 -6.97 -0.95 -30.57
CA GLY A 384 -6.88 -0.56 -31.98
C GLY A 384 -6.93 -1.71 -32.99
N ALA A 385 -7.19 -2.95 -32.56
CA ALA A 385 -7.26 -4.10 -33.46
C ALA A 385 -8.42 -4.04 -34.49
N PHE A 386 -9.51 -3.35 -34.16
CA PHE A 386 -10.65 -3.08 -35.06
C PHE A 386 -11.38 -1.82 -34.63
N THR A 387 -12.31 -1.33 -35.46
CA THR A 387 -13.17 -0.18 -35.15
C THR A 387 -14.04 -0.48 -33.92
N GLY A 388 -13.74 0.15 -32.78
CA GLY A 388 -14.42 -0.11 -31.50
C GLY A 388 -13.53 -0.74 -30.42
N ALA A 389 -12.30 -1.13 -30.76
CA ALA A 389 -11.31 -1.65 -29.80
C ALA A 389 -10.66 -0.51 -28.99
N VAL A 390 -11.43 0.10 -28.06
CA VAL A 390 -11.00 1.24 -27.24
C VAL A 390 -9.88 0.88 -26.25
N GLY A 391 -9.80 -0.38 -25.83
CA GLY A 391 -8.78 -0.90 -24.93
C GLY A 391 -8.50 -2.38 -25.14
N ASP A 392 -7.52 -2.92 -24.42
CA ASP A 392 -7.21 -4.35 -24.48
C ASP A 392 -8.31 -5.18 -23.82
N ARG A 393 -8.63 -6.33 -24.42
CA ARG A 393 -9.57 -7.31 -23.86
C ARG A 393 -8.96 -8.71 -23.82
N VAL A 394 -9.12 -9.34 -22.67
CA VAL A 394 -8.71 -10.74 -22.43
C VAL A 394 -9.74 -11.69 -23.04
N GLY A 395 -9.28 -12.72 -23.75
CA GLY A 395 -10.13 -13.74 -24.37
C GLY A 395 -10.50 -14.89 -23.43
N ARG A 396 -11.52 -15.69 -23.80
CA ARG A 396 -11.98 -16.84 -23.01
C ARG A 396 -10.91 -17.90 -22.77
N PHE A 397 -10.00 -18.13 -23.73
CA PHE A 397 -8.91 -19.08 -23.54
C PHE A 397 -7.90 -18.64 -22.48
N GLU A 398 -7.64 -17.33 -22.38
CA GLU A 398 -6.75 -16.78 -21.35
C GLU A 398 -7.40 -16.81 -19.97
N LEU A 399 -8.72 -16.56 -19.89
CA LEU A 399 -9.48 -16.72 -18.66
C LEU A 399 -9.52 -18.18 -18.17
N ALA A 400 -9.46 -19.14 -19.09
CA ALA A 400 -9.49 -20.56 -18.80
C ALA A 400 -8.09 -21.15 -18.49
N ASP A 401 -7.04 -20.34 -18.45
CA ASP A 401 -5.67 -20.82 -18.24
C ASP A 401 -5.51 -21.55 -16.90
N GLY A 402 -4.91 -22.74 -16.95
CA GLY A 402 -4.82 -23.68 -15.83
C GLY A 402 -6.16 -24.35 -15.45
N GLY A 403 -7.26 -24.01 -16.12
CA GLY A 403 -8.62 -24.50 -15.86
C GLY A 403 -9.18 -25.37 -16.98
N THR A 404 -10.50 -25.29 -17.16
CA THR A 404 -11.26 -26.02 -18.20
C THR A 404 -12.11 -25.03 -18.98
N ILE A 405 -12.19 -25.20 -20.30
CA ILE A 405 -13.13 -24.48 -21.15
C ILE A 405 -14.20 -25.44 -21.68
N PHE A 406 -15.46 -25.09 -21.51
CA PHE A 406 -16.61 -25.79 -22.08
C PHE A 406 -17.13 -25.01 -23.29
N LEU A 407 -17.06 -25.63 -24.46
CA LEU A 407 -17.50 -25.06 -25.73
C LEU A 407 -18.81 -25.72 -26.15
N ASP A 408 -19.94 -25.08 -25.85
CA ASP A 408 -21.26 -25.55 -26.30
C ASP A 408 -21.51 -25.11 -27.74
N GLU A 409 -22.21 -25.97 -28.48
CA GLU A 409 -22.52 -25.81 -29.90
C GLU A 409 -21.26 -25.56 -30.77
N ILE A 410 -20.19 -26.36 -30.57
CA ILE A 410 -18.91 -26.25 -31.31
C ILE A 410 -19.06 -26.32 -32.84
N GLY A 411 -20.15 -26.91 -33.33
CA GLY A 411 -20.48 -26.95 -34.76
C GLY A 411 -20.81 -25.58 -35.38
N GLU A 412 -21.04 -24.55 -34.57
CA GLU A 412 -21.35 -23.19 -35.05
C GLU A 412 -20.11 -22.32 -35.29
N ILE A 413 -18.91 -22.81 -34.94
CA ILE A 413 -17.67 -22.04 -35.12
C ILE A 413 -17.40 -21.78 -36.61
N PRO A 414 -17.19 -20.52 -37.02
CA PRO A 414 -16.82 -20.20 -38.39
C PRO A 414 -15.60 -20.99 -38.87
N TYR A 415 -15.67 -21.52 -40.09
CA TYR A 415 -14.64 -22.40 -40.66
C TYR A 415 -13.22 -21.82 -40.60
N GLU A 416 -13.08 -20.50 -40.82
CA GLU A 416 -11.81 -19.79 -40.79
C GLU A 416 -11.14 -19.82 -39.40
N LEU A 417 -11.94 -19.75 -38.33
CA LEU A 417 -11.47 -19.71 -36.94
C LEU A 417 -11.16 -21.10 -36.38
N GLN A 418 -11.63 -22.18 -37.03
CA GLN A 418 -11.33 -23.55 -36.64
C GLN A 418 -9.81 -23.84 -36.69
N SER A 419 -9.07 -23.17 -37.58
CA SER A 419 -7.61 -23.27 -37.66
C SER A 419 -6.90 -22.72 -36.41
N LYS A 420 -7.36 -21.58 -35.88
CA LYS A 420 -6.83 -21.00 -34.64
C LYS A 420 -7.17 -21.83 -33.41
N LEU A 421 -8.40 -22.34 -33.36
CA LEU A 421 -8.80 -23.28 -32.32
C LEU A 421 -7.94 -24.55 -32.33
N LEU A 422 -7.66 -25.10 -33.51
CA LEU A 422 -6.77 -26.25 -33.67
C LEU A 422 -5.37 -25.96 -33.12
N ARG A 423 -4.82 -24.78 -33.39
CA ARG A 423 -3.52 -24.35 -32.86
C ARG A 423 -3.50 -24.31 -31.33
N VAL A 424 -4.57 -23.84 -30.69
CA VAL A 424 -4.71 -23.91 -29.22
C VAL A 424 -4.74 -25.35 -28.73
N LEU A 425 -5.49 -26.24 -29.38
CA LEU A 425 -5.60 -27.65 -29.02
C LEU A 425 -4.31 -28.47 -29.21
N GLN A 426 -3.45 -28.07 -30.14
CA GLN A 426 -2.21 -28.78 -30.48
C GLN A 426 -0.99 -28.18 -29.78
N GLU A 427 -0.81 -26.86 -29.89
CA GLU A 427 0.40 -26.16 -29.45
C GLU A 427 0.24 -25.46 -28.09
N GLN A 428 -0.98 -25.46 -27.54
CA GLN A 428 -1.31 -24.72 -26.31
C GLN A 428 -0.96 -23.23 -26.44
N GLN A 429 -1.12 -22.67 -27.65
CA GLN A 429 -0.71 -21.32 -28.00
C GLN A 429 -1.74 -20.59 -28.85
N PHE A 430 -1.85 -19.28 -28.65
CA PHE A 430 -2.62 -18.39 -29.52
C PHE A 430 -2.03 -16.97 -29.55
N GLU A 431 -2.55 -16.15 -30.45
CA GLU A 431 -2.26 -14.73 -30.58
C GLU A 431 -3.58 -13.95 -30.44
N ARG A 432 -3.54 -12.78 -29.80
CA ARG A 432 -4.73 -11.91 -29.72
C ARG A 432 -4.95 -11.23 -31.07
N LEU A 433 -6.19 -10.83 -31.36
CA LEU A 433 -6.48 -10.05 -32.55
C LEU A 433 -5.70 -8.72 -32.49
N GLY A 434 -4.91 -8.44 -33.54
CA GLY A 434 -4.05 -7.26 -33.63
C GLY A 434 -2.76 -7.30 -32.81
N ASP A 435 -2.42 -8.44 -32.17
CA ASP A 435 -1.19 -8.66 -31.42
C ASP A 435 -0.35 -9.77 -32.09
N SER A 436 0.94 -9.55 -32.29
CA SER A 436 1.86 -10.56 -32.84
C SER A 436 2.52 -11.43 -31.75
N ARG A 437 2.26 -11.13 -30.48
CA ARG A 437 2.79 -11.88 -29.34
C ARG A 437 2.05 -13.20 -29.16
N THR A 438 2.75 -14.30 -29.40
CA THR A 438 2.26 -15.63 -29.05
C THR A 438 2.20 -15.82 -27.53
N ARG A 439 1.08 -16.37 -27.06
CA ARG A 439 0.79 -16.64 -25.64
C ARG A 439 0.57 -18.13 -25.45
N LYS A 440 1.17 -18.69 -24.38
CA LYS A 440 0.97 -20.09 -23.98
C LYS A 440 -0.17 -20.20 -22.96
N VAL A 441 -1.02 -21.21 -23.10
CA VAL A 441 -2.12 -21.50 -22.17
C VAL A 441 -2.32 -22.99 -21.97
N ASN A 442 -2.54 -23.42 -20.73
CA ASN A 442 -2.83 -24.80 -20.38
C ASN A 442 -4.31 -24.97 -20.06
N VAL A 443 -5.12 -25.29 -21.07
CA VAL A 443 -6.58 -25.40 -20.94
C VAL A 443 -7.05 -26.80 -21.30
N ARG A 444 -7.86 -27.42 -20.44
CA ARG A 444 -8.60 -28.65 -20.78
C ARG A 444 -9.87 -28.29 -21.55
N ILE A 445 -10.16 -28.99 -22.63
CA ILE A 445 -11.30 -28.68 -23.50
C ILE A 445 -12.38 -29.75 -23.38
N ILE A 446 -13.60 -29.30 -23.14
CA ILE A 446 -14.83 -30.10 -23.26
C ILE A 446 -15.70 -29.41 -24.32
N ALA A 447 -16.05 -30.11 -25.39
CA ALA A 447 -16.87 -29.57 -26.46
C ALA A 447 -18.23 -30.28 -26.48
N ALA A 448 -19.29 -29.58 -26.86
CA ALA A 448 -20.61 -30.15 -27.05
C ALA A 448 -21.24 -29.72 -28.39
N THR A 449 -22.05 -30.59 -28.97
CA THR A 449 -22.78 -30.32 -30.22
C THR A 449 -24.04 -31.15 -30.34
N ASN A 450 -25.04 -30.59 -31.01
CA ASN A 450 -26.23 -31.30 -31.51
C ASN A 450 -26.12 -31.68 -32.99
N ARG A 451 -25.13 -31.17 -33.72
CA ARG A 451 -24.88 -31.48 -35.13
C ARG A 451 -24.03 -32.73 -35.28
N ASN A 452 -24.23 -33.46 -36.38
CA ASN A 452 -23.34 -34.55 -36.77
C ASN A 452 -22.05 -33.98 -37.40
N LEU A 453 -20.98 -33.84 -36.62
CA LEU A 453 -19.73 -33.25 -37.10
C LEU A 453 -19.10 -34.02 -38.26
N LEU A 454 -19.30 -35.34 -38.35
CA LEU A 454 -18.80 -36.13 -39.48
C LEU A 454 -19.50 -35.75 -40.79
N GLU A 455 -20.79 -35.40 -40.75
CA GLU A 455 -21.51 -34.88 -41.92
C GLU A 455 -21.07 -33.46 -42.25
N GLU A 456 -20.83 -32.61 -41.25
CA GLU A 456 -20.32 -31.25 -41.45
C GLU A 456 -18.91 -31.26 -42.05
N VAL A 457 -18.07 -32.25 -41.71
CA VAL A 457 -16.77 -32.49 -42.36
C VAL A 457 -16.97 -32.85 -43.84
N LYS A 458 -17.89 -33.77 -44.16
CA LYS A 458 -18.22 -34.12 -45.56
C LYS A 458 -18.71 -32.90 -46.36
N ARG A 459 -19.42 -31.98 -45.71
CA ARG A 459 -19.92 -30.73 -46.29
C ARG A 459 -18.89 -29.59 -46.32
N LYS A 460 -17.66 -29.81 -45.84
CA LYS A 460 -16.59 -28.79 -45.69
C LYS A 460 -17.00 -27.60 -44.80
N ALA A 461 -17.95 -27.80 -43.90
CA ALA A 461 -18.34 -26.81 -42.88
C ALA A 461 -17.52 -26.96 -41.59
N PHE A 462 -16.92 -28.14 -41.39
CA PHE A 462 -16.04 -28.42 -40.25
C PHE A 462 -14.75 -29.09 -40.72
N ARG A 463 -13.61 -28.77 -40.10
CA ARG A 463 -12.33 -29.37 -40.47
C ARG A 463 -12.17 -30.77 -39.86
N GLU A 464 -11.66 -31.68 -40.69
CA GLU A 464 -11.41 -33.07 -40.30
C GLU A 464 -10.35 -33.18 -39.19
N ASP A 465 -9.26 -32.41 -39.28
CA ASP A 465 -8.18 -32.38 -38.29
C ASP A 465 -8.66 -31.94 -36.90
N LEU A 466 -9.49 -30.90 -36.85
CA LEU A 466 -10.12 -30.42 -35.62
C LEU A 466 -11.08 -31.45 -35.04
N TYR A 467 -11.88 -32.12 -35.88
CA TYR A 467 -12.80 -33.16 -35.44
C TYR A 467 -12.07 -34.27 -34.68
N PHE A 468 -11.00 -34.83 -35.26
CA PHE A 468 -10.24 -35.89 -34.60
C PHE A 468 -9.55 -35.43 -33.32
N ARG A 469 -9.14 -34.15 -33.24
CA ARG A 469 -8.51 -33.60 -32.02
C ARG A 469 -9.51 -33.35 -30.89
N LEU A 470 -10.77 -33.05 -31.22
CA LEU A 470 -11.85 -32.91 -30.24
C LEU A 470 -12.44 -34.26 -29.83
N ASN A 471 -12.61 -35.17 -30.78
CA ASN A 471 -13.24 -36.48 -30.59
C ASN A 471 -12.28 -37.54 -30.00
N VAL A 472 -11.48 -37.15 -29.01
CA VAL A 472 -10.56 -38.09 -28.32
C VAL A 472 -11.34 -39.00 -27.38
N PHE A 473 -12.32 -38.45 -26.66
CA PHE A 473 -13.22 -39.22 -25.81
C PHE A 473 -14.69 -38.80 -26.06
N PRO A 474 -15.46 -39.54 -26.89
CA PRO A 474 -16.85 -39.24 -27.15
C PRO A 474 -17.77 -39.67 -26.00
N ILE A 475 -18.72 -38.80 -25.63
CA ILE A 475 -19.83 -39.12 -24.73
C ILE A 475 -21.14 -38.76 -25.43
N GLU A 476 -22.03 -39.72 -25.57
CA GLU A 476 -23.35 -39.49 -26.15
C GLU A 476 -24.37 -39.22 -25.05
N SER A 477 -25.09 -38.10 -25.18
CA SER A 477 -26.18 -37.69 -24.31
C SER A 477 -27.52 -38.04 -24.97
N PRO A 478 -28.16 -39.15 -24.59
CA PRO A 478 -29.31 -39.70 -25.28
C PRO A 478 -30.54 -38.80 -25.10
N PRO A 479 -31.40 -38.73 -26.13
CA PRO A 479 -32.67 -38.05 -26.02
C PRO A 479 -33.58 -38.72 -24.98
N LEU A 480 -34.48 -37.96 -24.38
CA LEU A 480 -35.33 -38.39 -23.28
C LEU A 480 -36.21 -39.60 -23.65
N ARG A 481 -36.65 -39.68 -24.92
CA ARG A 481 -37.40 -40.82 -25.47
C ARG A 481 -36.65 -42.16 -25.44
N GLN A 482 -35.31 -42.15 -25.40
CA GLN A 482 -34.50 -43.37 -25.29
C GLN A 482 -34.22 -43.77 -23.83
N ARG A 483 -34.62 -42.93 -22.87
CA ARG A 483 -34.49 -43.16 -21.42
C ARG A 483 -35.79 -42.83 -20.69
N GLY A 484 -36.90 -43.36 -21.22
CA GLY A 484 -38.25 -43.10 -20.70
C GLY A 484 -38.46 -43.50 -19.23
N ASP A 485 -37.65 -44.45 -18.72
CA ASP A 485 -37.66 -44.89 -17.33
C ASP A 485 -37.17 -43.82 -16.34
N ASP A 486 -36.42 -42.82 -16.81
CA ASP A 486 -35.96 -41.71 -15.98
C ASP A 486 -37.01 -40.60 -15.84
N ILE A 487 -38.01 -40.55 -16.74
CA ILE A 487 -39.05 -39.52 -16.75
C ILE A 487 -39.78 -39.39 -15.41
N PRO A 488 -40.20 -40.46 -14.71
CA PRO A 488 -40.87 -40.33 -13.41
C PRO A 488 -40.00 -39.65 -12.35
N VAL A 489 -38.72 -40.03 -12.27
CA VAL A 489 -37.77 -39.49 -11.28
C VAL A 489 -37.44 -38.03 -11.60
N LEU A 490 -37.17 -37.74 -12.88
CA LEU A 490 -36.96 -36.38 -13.37
C LEU A 490 -38.19 -35.49 -13.11
N ALA A 491 -39.39 -35.99 -13.41
CA ALA A 491 -40.61 -35.23 -13.24
C ALA A 491 -40.88 -34.91 -11.77
N GLN A 492 -40.65 -35.87 -10.88
CA GLN A 492 -40.78 -35.67 -9.44
C GLN A 492 -39.76 -34.65 -8.92
N HIS A 493 -38.51 -34.72 -9.41
CA HIS A 493 -37.47 -33.77 -9.06
C HIS A 493 -37.82 -32.34 -9.48
N PHE A 494 -38.22 -32.14 -10.74
CA PHE A 494 -38.61 -30.82 -11.26
C PHE A 494 -39.90 -30.29 -10.63
N LEU A 495 -40.84 -31.17 -10.27
CA LEU A 495 -42.05 -30.77 -9.53
C LEU A 495 -41.68 -30.15 -8.18
N LYS A 496 -40.79 -30.81 -7.43
CA LYS A 496 -40.32 -30.32 -6.13
C LYS A 496 -39.69 -28.93 -6.26
N LEU A 497 -38.77 -28.77 -7.21
CA LEU A 497 -38.09 -27.50 -7.46
C LEU A 497 -39.05 -26.39 -7.88
N ALA A 498 -40.00 -26.68 -8.77
CA ALA A 498 -41.03 -25.71 -9.17
C ALA A 498 -41.95 -25.33 -7.99
N CYS A 499 -42.34 -26.29 -7.15
CA CYS A 499 -43.16 -26.02 -5.97
C CYS A 499 -42.45 -25.09 -4.97
N GLU A 500 -41.16 -25.31 -4.72
CA GLU A 500 -40.32 -24.44 -3.89
C GLU A 500 -40.22 -23.03 -4.48
N LYS A 501 -39.96 -22.93 -5.79
CA LYS A 501 -39.82 -21.64 -6.51
C LYS A 501 -41.09 -20.78 -6.47
N TYR A 502 -42.26 -21.40 -6.60
CA TYR A 502 -43.55 -20.70 -6.65
C TYR A 502 -44.33 -20.74 -5.33
N ALA A 503 -43.69 -21.18 -4.24
CA ALA A 503 -44.30 -21.32 -2.91
C ALA A 503 -45.63 -22.09 -2.92
N LYS A 504 -45.73 -23.14 -3.76
CA LYS A 504 -46.90 -24.03 -3.85
C LYS A 504 -46.68 -25.24 -2.96
N VAL A 505 -47.66 -25.60 -2.13
CA VAL A 505 -47.58 -26.75 -1.20
C VAL A 505 -48.62 -27.80 -1.59
N GLY A 506 -48.26 -29.08 -1.49
CA GLY A 506 -49.20 -30.20 -1.62
C GLY A 506 -49.46 -30.72 -3.04
N LEU A 507 -48.72 -30.26 -4.05
CA LEU A 507 -48.81 -30.80 -5.41
C LEU A 507 -48.05 -32.13 -5.51
N GLN A 508 -48.70 -33.13 -6.12
CA GLN A 508 -48.13 -34.47 -6.29
C GLN A 508 -48.44 -35.02 -7.69
N LEU A 509 -47.48 -35.76 -8.25
CA LEU A 509 -47.70 -36.53 -9.47
C LEU A 509 -48.55 -37.76 -9.15
N LYS A 510 -49.69 -37.88 -9.84
CA LYS A 510 -50.52 -39.09 -9.83
C LYS A 510 -50.01 -40.05 -10.91
N VAL A 511 -50.31 -41.34 -10.75
CA VAL A 511 -49.95 -42.39 -11.72
C VAL A 511 -50.35 -42.03 -13.16
N LYS A 512 -51.55 -41.45 -13.35
CA LYS A 512 -52.02 -40.97 -14.67
C LYS A 512 -51.09 -39.92 -15.30
N HIS A 513 -50.49 -39.05 -14.50
CA HIS A 513 -49.55 -38.02 -14.98
C HIS A 513 -48.25 -38.66 -15.44
N ILE A 514 -47.76 -39.67 -14.72
CA ILE A 514 -46.53 -40.37 -15.07
C ILE A 514 -46.69 -41.08 -16.43
N TYR A 515 -47.79 -41.82 -16.62
CA TYR A 515 -48.06 -42.44 -17.92
C TYR A 515 -48.20 -41.42 -19.05
N GLN A 516 -48.87 -40.30 -18.79
CA GLN A 516 -49.00 -39.23 -19.77
C GLN A 516 -47.64 -38.64 -20.16
N LEU A 517 -46.75 -38.41 -19.19
CA LEU A 517 -45.40 -37.90 -19.43
C LEU A 517 -44.51 -38.92 -20.15
N GLN A 518 -44.63 -40.21 -19.83
CA GLN A 518 -43.85 -41.28 -20.48
C GLN A 518 -44.29 -41.55 -21.93
N ALA A 519 -45.56 -41.34 -22.26
CA ALA A 519 -46.08 -41.54 -23.61
C ALA A 519 -45.67 -40.45 -24.62
N TYR A 520 -45.12 -39.34 -24.15
CA TYR A 520 -44.72 -38.21 -25.00
C TYR A 520 -43.29 -38.38 -25.55
N HIS A 521 -43.06 -37.89 -26.77
CA HIS A 521 -41.78 -38.08 -27.49
C HIS A 521 -40.67 -37.11 -27.07
N TRP A 522 -41.01 -36.02 -26.37
CA TRP A 522 -40.07 -35.01 -25.85
C TRP A 522 -39.09 -34.45 -26.89
N PRO A 523 -39.56 -33.78 -27.97
CA PRO A 523 -38.68 -33.16 -28.96
C PRO A 523 -37.72 -32.10 -28.36
N GLY A 524 -38.12 -31.42 -27.28
CA GLY A 524 -37.25 -30.51 -26.53
C GLY A 524 -36.56 -31.14 -25.32
N ASN A 525 -36.61 -32.48 -25.20
CA ASN A 525 -35.95 -33.27 -24.17
C ASN A 525 -36.22 -32.76 -22.73
N ILE A 526 -35.20 -32.70 -21.88
CA ILE A 526 -35.31 -32.30 -20.47
C ILE A 526 -35.75 -30.83 -20.36
N ARG A 527 -35.30 -29.95 -21.27
CA ARG A 527 -35.67 -28.53 -21.27
C ARG A 527 -37.19 -28.35 -21.42
N GLU A 528 -37.80 -29.11 -22.31
CA GLU A 528 -39.25 -29.12 -22.48
C GLU A 528 -39.97 -29.73 -21.27
N LEU A 529 -39.47 -30.85 -20.73
CA LEU A 529 -40.03 -31.46 -19.52
C LEU A 529 -40.08 -30.47 -18.34
N ILE A 530 -38.99 -29.72 -18.13
CA ILE A 530 -38.92 -28.67 -17.10
C ILE A 530 -40.02 -27.62 -17.35
N HIS A 531 -40.12 -27.07 -18.56
CA HIS A 531 -41.12 -26.03 -18.87
C HIS A 531 -42.56 -26.55 -18.75
N VAL A 532 -42.82 -27.80 -19.14
CA VAL A 532 -44.13 -28.43 -19.01
C VAL A 532 -44.52 -28.57 -17.53
N ILE A 533 -43.61 -29.04 -16.68
CA ILE A 533 -43.86 -29.20 -15.24
C ILE A 533 -44.01 -27.84 -14.55
N GLU A 534 -43.13 -26.89 -14.87
CA GLU A 534 -43.17 -25.54 -14.31
C GLU A 534 -44.51 -24.85 -14.62
N ARG A 535 -44.93 -24.90 -15.89
CA ARG A 535 -46.24 -24.39 -16.33
C ARG A 535 -47.39 -25.12 -15.64
N ALA A 536 -47.31 -26.44 -15.46
CA ALA A 536 -48.34 -27.20 -14.75
C ALA A 536 -48.45 -26.78 -13.27
N VAL A 537 -47.35 -26.44 -12.60
CA VAL A 537 -47.34 -25.92 -11.22
C VAL A 537 -47.93 -24.51 -11.13
N ILE A 538 -47.61 -23.63 -12.09
CA ILE A 538 -48.16 -22.27 -12.15
C ILE A 538 -49.68 -22.30 -12.37
N LEU A 539 -50.14 -23.13 -13.31
CA LEU A 539 -51.55 -23.28 -13.65
C LEU A 539 -52.33 -24.14 -12.65
N ALA A 540 -51.67 -24.76 -11.68
CA ALA A 540 -52.32 -25.63 -10.71
C ALA A 540 -53.34 -24.86 -9.86
N HIS A 541 -54.60 -25.29 -9.96
CA HIS A 541 -55.73 -24.85 -9.14
C HIS A 541 -56.28 -26.05 -8.36
N ASP A 542 -56.78 -25.82 -7.14
CA ASP A 542 -57.33 -26.86 -6.24
C ASP A 542 -56.43 -28.09 -6.03
N GLY A 543 -55.11 -27.89 -6.05
CA GLY A 543 -54.12 -28.97 -5.86
C GLY A 543 -54.02 -29.96 -7.04
N GLN A 544 -54.61 -29.65 -8.20
CA GLN A 544 -54.56 -30.50 -9.38
C GLN A 544 -53.52 -30.00 -10.39
N LEU A 545 -52.64 -30.91 -10.81
CA LEU A 545 -51.74 -30.71 -11.94
C LEU A 545 -52.46 -31.07 -13.24
N VAL A 546 -52.33 -30.22 -14.25
CA VAL A 546 -52.83 -30.47 -15.60
C VAL A 546 -51.68 -30.33 -16.57
N PHE A 547 -51.44 -31.39 -17.35
CA PHE A 547 -50.44 -31.40 -18.41
C PHE A 547 -51.13 -31.28 -19.76
N ASN A 548 -50.91 -30.16 -20.45
CA ASN A 548 -51.35 -29.96 -21.83
C ASN A 548 -50.20 -30.37 -22.75
N LEU A 549 -50.19 -31.65 -23.13
CA LEU A 549 -49.23 -32.21 -24.07
C LEU A 549 -49.95 -32.49 -25.39
N ASP A 550 -49.47 -31.89 -26.47
CA ASP A 550 -49.98 -32.12 -27.82
C ASP A 550 -49.46 -33.47 -28.30
N PHE A 551 -50.22 -34.53 -28.04
CA PHE A 551 -50.00 -35.86 -28.62
C PHE A 551 -50.38 -35.87 -30.10
N SER A 552 -49.81 -34.98 -30.90
CA SER A 552 -49.78 -35.21 -32.34
C SER A 552 -48.83 -36.39 -32.57
N PRO A 553 -49.28 -37.50 -33.18
CA PRO A 553 -48.34 -38.52 -33.60
C PRO A 553 -47.37 -37.86 -34.57
N VAL A 554 -46.08 -37.84 -34.21
CA VAL A 554 -45.02 -37.64 -35.18
C VAL A 554 -45.14 -38.85 -36.10
N THR A 555 -45.81 -38.66 -37.23
CA THR A 555 -46.01 -39.70 -38.24
C THR A 555 -44.62 -40.18 -38.62
N GLN A 556 -44.32 -41.41 -38.21
CA GLN A 556 -43.30 -42.20 -38.87
C GLN A 556 -43.60 -42.15 -40.36
N VAL A 557 -42.55 -41.94 -41.14
CA VAL A 557 -42.54 -42.18 -42.58
C VAL A 557 -42.82 -43.67 -42.75
N SER A 558 -44.10 -44.01 -42.89
CA SER A 558 -44.58 -45.31 -43.32
C SER A 558 -45.84 -45.06 -44.11
N ASP A 559 -45.80 -45.49 -45.37
CA ASP A 559 -46.89 -45.51 -46.34
C ASP A 559 -48.25 -45.85 -45.70
N GLY A 560 -49.29 -45.10 -46.09
CA GLY A 560 -50.68 -45.49 -45.85
C GLY A 560 -51.57 -44.37 -45.31
N ASP A 561 -52.34 -43.79 -46.23
CA ASP A 561 -53.70 -43.25 -46.07
C ASP A 561 -54.02 -42.12 -45.07
N GLY A 562 -54.67 -41.06 -45.59
CA GLY A 562 -55.77 -40.40 -44.87
C GLY A 562 -55.60 -38.91 -44.52
N VAL A 563 -55.55 -38.06 -45.54
CA VAL A 563 -55.44 -36.59 -45.53
C VAL A 563 -56.65 -35.84 -44.96
N SER A 564 -56.43 -34.74 -44.23
CA SER A 564 -57.06 -33.43 -44.52
C SER A 564 -56.41 -32.26 -43.76
N ASP A 565 -56.11 -31.09 -44.32
CA ASP A 565 -55.80 -30.64 -45.68
C ASP A 565 -55.28 -29.20 -45.51
N GLN A 566 -54.02 -28.93 -45.86
CA GLN A 566 -53.67 -27.70 -46.59
C GLN A 566 -52.68 -28.10 -47.69
N THR A 567 -53.26 -28.31 -48.86
CA THR A 567 -52.68 -28.76 -50.12
C THR A 567 -51.89 -27.65 -50.79
N GLN A 568 -50.59 -27.87 -51.00
CA GLN A 568 -49.85 -27.30 -52.13
C GLN A 568 -49.48 -28.44 -53.08
N GLY A 569 -50.42 -28.77 -53.98
CA GLY A 569 -50.25 -29.73 -55.07
C GLY A 569 -51.45 -29.68 -56.01
N VAL A 570 -51.20 -29.74 -57.33
CA VAL A 570 -52.25 -29.73 -58.36
C VAL A 570 -53.00 -31.06 -58.33
N LEU A 571 -54.30 -31.01 -58.02
CA LEU A 571 -55.18 -32.19 -57.99
C LEU A 571 -55.52 -32.67 -59.40
N THR A 572 -55.59 -33.98 -59.61
CA THR A 572 -56.03 -34.56 -60.89
C THR A 572 -57.55 -34.44 -61.06
N TYR A 573 -58.04 -34.52 -62.31
CA TYR A 573 -59.48 -34.40 -62.62
C TYR A 573 -60.36 -35.39 -61.86
N ASN A 574 -59.90 -36.64 -61.67
CA ASN A 574 -60.66 -37.68 -60.97
C ASN A 574 -60.68 -37.46 -59.45
N GLU A 575 -59.61 -36.94 -58.85
CA GLU A 575 -59.56 -36.60 -57.42
C GLU A 575 -60.46 -35.42 -57.10
N LEU A 576 -60.45 -34.38 -57.94
CA LEU A 576 -61.40 -33.26 -57.86
C LEU A 576 -62.85 -33.73 -57.95
N ARG A 577 -63.13 -34.64 -58.89
CA ARG A 577 -64.49 -35.19 -59.09
C ARG A 577 -64.98 -35.99 -57.89
N SER A 578 -64.09 -36.72 -57.22
CA SER A 578 -64.42 -37.57 -56.07
C SER A 578 -64.63 -36.75 -54.80
N ARG A 579 -63.72 -35.79 -54.52
CA ARG A 579 -63.90 -34.83 -53.42
C ARG A 579 -65.15 -33.97 -53.59
N GLU A 580 -65.46 -33.57 -54.82
CA GLU A 580 -66.69 -32.84 -55.10
C GLU A 580 -67.94 -33.69 -54.80
N ARG A 581 -67.92 -34.99 -55.13
CA ARG A 581 -69.02 -35.91 -54.81
C ARG A 581 -69.22 -36.07 -53.31
N GLU A 582 -68.14 -36.26 -52.56
CA GLU A 582 -68.19 -36.43 -51.10
C GLU A 582 -68.69 -35.17 -50.39
N ASN A 583 -68.20 -34.00 -50.80
CA ASN A 583 -68.64 -32.72 -50.25
C ASN A 583 -70.14 -32.46 -50.52
N LEU A 584 -70.65 -32.89 -51.69
CA LEU A 584 -72.08 -32.84 -52.01
C LEU A 584 -72.93 -33.74 -51.10
N ILE A 585 -72.42 -34.92 -50.72
CA ILE A 585 -73.12 -35.84 -49.80
C ILE A 585 -73.14 -35.27 -48.39
N GLN A 586 -72.00 -34.79 -47.87
CA GLN A 586 -71.92 -34.20 -46.53
C GLN A 586 -72.85 -32.99 -46.37
N ALA A 587 -72.93 -32.13 -47.39
CA ALA A 587 -73.86 -31.01 -47.38
C ALA A 587 -75.34 -31.45 -47.40
N LEU A 588 -75.67 -32.56 -48.06
CA LEU A 588 -77.03 -33.14 -48.04
C LEU A 588 -77.37 -33.79 -46.71
N GLU A 589 -76.41 -34.44 -46.05
CA GLU A 589 -76.57 -35.00 -44.71
C GLU A 589 -76.81 -33.89 -43.67
N GLN A 590 -75.98 -32.85 -43.68
CA GLN A 590 -76.11 -31.73 -42.75
C GLN A 590 -77.40 -30.90 -42.95
N SER A 591 -77.94 -30.89 -44.17
CA SER A 591 -79.20 -30.20 -44.49
C SER A 591 -80.44 -31.09 -44.45
N GLY A 592 -80.30 -32.38 -44.09
CA GLY A 592 -81.41 -33.34 -44.07
C GLY A 592 -82.14 -33.44 -45.40
N GLY A 593 -81.40 -33.46 -46.52
CA GLY A 593 -81.96 -33.56 -47.88
C GLY A 593 -82.67 -32.30 -48.38
N LYS A 594 -82.57 -31.17 -47.67
CA LYS A 594 -83.17 -29.89 -48.05
C LYS A 594 -82.25 -29.12 -49.01
N ILE A 595 -82.72 -28.86 -50.23
CA ILE A 595 -81.88 -28.26 -51.29
C ILE A 595 -81.96 -26.72 -51.32
N PHE A 596 -83.10 -26.13 -50.92
CA PHE A 596 -83.39 -24.70 -51.06
C PHE A 596 -83.77 -24.06 -49.70
N GLY A 597 -83.46 -22.79 -49.51
CA GLY A 597 -83.83 -21.97 -48.34
C GLY A 597 -82.81 -22.02 -47.20
N LYS A 598 -83.09 -21.29 -46.11
CA LYS A 598 -82.19 -21.18 -44.95
C LYS A 598 -81.87 -22.57 -44.37
N GLY A 599 -80.59 -22.89 -44.26
CA GLY A 599 -80.05 -24.19 -43.83
C GLY A 599 -80.11 -25.31 -44.88
N GLY A 600 -80.33 -24.98 -46.16
CA GLY A 600 -80.31 -25.96 -47.25
C GLY A 600 -78.91 -26.22 -47.83
N ALA A 601 -78.69 -27.39 -48.44
CA ALA A 601 -77.41 -27.78 -49.04
C ALA A 601 -76.86 -26.76 -50.06
N GLY A 602 -77.73 -26.06 -50.80
CA GLY A 602 -77.30 -25.02 -51.74
C GLY A 602 -76.68 -23.79 -51.05
N GLU A 603 -77.18 -23.44 -49.86
CA GLU A 603 -76.63 -22.35 -49.06
C GLU A 603 -75.30 -22.77 -48.40
N LEU A 604 -75.23 -23.99 -47.85
CA LEU A 604 -74.01 -24.54 -47.24
C LEU A 604 -72.85 -24.65 -48.25
N LEU A 605 -73.16 -25.03 -49.49
CA LEU A 605 -72.18 -25.15 -50.57
C LEU A 605 -71.98 -23.86 -51.37
N GLN A 606 -72.70 -22.78 -51.04
CA GLN A 606 -72.66 -21.49 -51.75
C GLN A 606 -72.90 -21.59 -53.27
N ILE A 607 -73.79 -22.49 -53.72
CA ILE A 607 -74.13 -22.64 -55.13
C ILE A 607 -75.64 -22.52 -55.35
N ASN A 608 -76.04 -22.02 -56.53
CA ASN A 608 -77.45 -21.90 -56.85
C ASN A 608 -78.11 -23.29 -56.79
N PRO A 609 -79.26 -23.44 -56.11
CA PRO A 609 -79.95 -24.72 -55.99
C PRO A 609 -80.30 -25.42 -57.32
N THR A 610 -80.45 -24.70 -58.43
CA THR A 610 -80.61 -25.30 -59.77
C THR A 610 -79.32 -25.95 -60.25
N THR A 611 -78.17 -25.32 -60.00
CA THR A 611 -76.82 -25.86 -60.26
C THR A 611 -76.52 -27.08 -59.39
N LEU A 612 -76.92 -27.04 -58.11
CA LEU A 612 -76.81 -28.17 -57.19
C LEU A 612 -77.60 -29.39 -57.69
N ASN A 613 -78.87 -29.21 -58.12
CA ASN A 613 -79.66 -30.31 -58.69
C ASN A 613 -79.03 -30.94 -59.94
N SER A 614 -78.42 -30.13 -60.81
CA SER A 614 -77.71 -30.62 -61.99
C SER A 614 -76.44 -31.42 -61.62
N LYS A 615 -75.70 -30.98 -60.58
CA LYS A 615 -74.56 -31.73 -60.05
C LYS A 615 -74.99 -33.05 -59.41
N LEU A 616 -76.05 -33.08 -58.61
CA LEU A 616 -76.57 -34.31 -58.00
C LEU A 616 -76.97 -35.36 -59.05
N LYS A 617 -77.61 -34.95 -60.16
CA LYS A 617 -77.89 -35.84 -61.29
C LYS A 617 -76.60 -36.33 -61.97
N LYS A 618 -75.63 -35.45 -62.20
CA LYS A 618 -74.34 -35.80 -62.83
C LYS A 618 -73.52 -36.80 -62.00
N PHE A 619 -73.74 -36.80 -60.69
CA PHE A 619 -73.08 -37.68 -59.73
C PHE A 619 -73.93 -38.89 -59.27
N ASN A 620 -75.13 -39.06 -59.84
CA ASN A 620 -76.11 -40.09 -59.43
C ASN A 620 -76.34 -40.14 -57.91
N ILE A 621 -76.56 -38.97 -57.28
CA ILE A 621 -76.89 -38.87 -55.85
C ILE A 621 -78.39 -38.61 -55.72
N ASP A 622 -79.12 -39.50 -55.02
CA ASP A 622 -80.54 -39.32 -54.73
C ASP A 622 -80.73 -38.46 -53.48
N LYS A 623 -81.35 -37.30 -53.67
CA LYS A 623 -81.61 -36.30 -52.63
C LYS A 623 -82.74 -36.69 -51.67
N TYR A 624 -83.59 -37.65 -52.05
CA TYR A 624 -84.73 -38.07 -51.21
C TYR A 624 -84.34 -39.09 -50.14
N GLY A 625 -83.19 -39.76 -50.29
CA GLY A 625 -82.65 -40.69 -49.28
C GLY A 625 -82.13 -40.00 -48.01
N PHE A 626 -81.95 -38.68 -48.02
CA PHE A 626 -81.39 -37.91 -46.91
C PHE A 626 -82.44 -37.07 -46.16
N LYS A 627 -83.72 -37.15 -46.55
CA LYS A 627 -84.81 -36.50 -45.79
C LYS A 627 -85.15 -37.32 -44.55
N ALA A 628 -85.06 -36.69 -43.38
CA ALA A 628 -85.60 -37.26 -42.15
C ALA A 628 -87.11 -37.50 -42.33
N SER A 629 -87.57 -38.71 -41.95
CA SER A 629 -88.99 -39.09 -41.96
C SER A 629 -89.81 -38.25 -40.98
#